data_AF-A0A932IA26-F1
#
_entry.id   AF-A0A932IA26-F1
#
_cell.length_a   1.000
_cell.length_b   1.000
_cell.length_c   1.000
_cell.angle_alpha   90.00
_cell.angle_beta   90.00
_cell.angle_gamma   90.00
#
_symmetry.space_group_name_H-M   'P 1'
#
loop_
_entity.id
_entity.type
_entity.pdbx_description
1 polymer ?
#
loop_
_entity_poly.entity_id
_entity_poly.type
_entity_poly.pdbx_seq_one_letter_code
_entity_poly.pdbx_strand_id
1 'polypeptide(L)'
;MRKKTVISFAEQVSTTVLNSYSMLFFSNRRFFALLVLLVSFLNPYTGLAGFAATATAALAAYFMGFGRDQVRSGLYTYSGLLAGLGMGTFYEFGTGFWILLLLASLLSVLLSAAFIASLGRSKLPALSLAFILTLWVVILASGEFTAIGLSQRNIYWLNEMYATGGTDLIRLAQWFDTLPLPAAVSGFFRSVSAILFQSNIAAGMLLTIGLLFFSRIALALMISGYVIAILFIQLMGGYAGSVNYYNLGTNFMLVSVALGGFYIVPSFRSIAWSLITVPVSYILVIALWKITYTWGLPVFSLPFCITVILFLYVLQLRQAGGKMVLTPVQYYSPEENLYRYLNNRDRALHSFYFHQLSLPFMGEWMVSQGYEGGLTHQGEWSRALDFVIADHENKTYRFPGTRLSDYYCYDKPVLSPADGTVEEIIDYVEDNPVGGNNTRQNWGNTIVIKHAEGIYSKLSHLKKGSFKVARAAYVKKGDILAACGNSGRSPEPHLHFQVQATPYIDSRTMAYPLAYYVQREKSKPLLKTLAVPTEGQTVSNVIPGSQLQQAFGFQPGYCMRVKADGYEEEEWEVRVSAYNEMYFYGHRHRDYAYFINDGTVFCFTAYFGNQKSLLHLFYLAAYKVLLSTDKHIAVTDYFSRQAFRRHPLNWLQDLLSPFFFFMRMRYEGHVYQDDDGMGTGSILLSSRAIAKTLGKERQTMLAETRISQGKLQAFRVWWNNKKIEVVCVN
;
A
#
# COMPACT_ATOMS: atom_id res chain seq x y z
N MET A 1 -12.57 -30.68 -22.35
CA MET A 1 -12.62 -29.94 -21.08
C MET A 1 -11.74 -30.55 -19.97
N ARG A 2 -11.82 -31.86 -19.66
CA ARG A 2 -11.04 -32.49 -18.56
C ARG A 2 -9.51 -32.22 -18.55
N LYS A 3 -8.82 -32.25 -19.70
CA LYS A 3 -7.37 -31.94 -19.77
C LYS A 3 -7.01 -30.51 -19.34
N LYS A 4 -7.82 -29.51 -19.70
CA LYS A 4 -7.58 -28.10 -19.28
C LYS A 4 -7.74 -27.92 -17.77
N THR A 5 -8.69 -28.64 -17.16
CA THR A 5 -8.95 -28.61 -15.71
C THR A 5 -7.81 -29.26 -14.91
N VAL A 6 -7.29 -30.40 -15.37
CA VAL A 6 -6.16 -31.10 -14.72
C VAL A 6 -4.86 -30.28 -14.80
N ILE A 7 -4.58 -29.66 -15.95
CA ILE A 7 -3.42 -28.77 -16.11
C ILE A 7 -3.54 -27.56 -15.17
N SER A 8 -4.73 -26.96 -15.06
CA SER A 8 -4.93 -25.83 -14.12
C SER A 8 -4.77 -26.22 -12.65
N PHE A 9 -5.11 -27.47 -12.30
CA PHE A 9 -4.97 -27.99 -10.94
C PHE A 9 -3.51 -28.21 -10.58
N ALA A 10 -2.75 -28.88 -11.45
CA ALA A 10 -1.34 -29.13 -11.24
C ALA A 10 -0.54 -27.81 -11.14
N GLU A 11 -0.86 -26.83 -12.00
CA GLU A 11 -0.24 -25.49 -11.95
C GLU A 11 -0.58 -24.75 -10.65
N GLN A 12 -1.80 -24.90 -10.14
CA GLN A 12 -2.21 -24.30 -8.88
C GLN A 12 -1.42 -24.89 -7.70
N VAL A 13 -1.37 -26.22 -7.60
CA VAL A 13 -0.64 -26.90 -6.51
C VAL A 13 0.85 -26.58 -6.59
N SER A 14 1.47 -26.65 -7.77
CA SER A 14 2.89 -26.32 -7.92
C SER A 14 3.20 -24.87 -7.55
N THR A 15 2.31 -23.95 -7.90
CA THR A 15 2.46 -22.53 -7.51
C THR A 15 2.32 -22.36 -6.00
N THR A 16 1.34 -23.02 -5.36
CA THR A 16 1.18 -22.99 -3.90
C THR A 16 2.41 -23.51 -3.19
N VAL A 17 2.96 -24.66 -3.63
CA VAL A 17 4.18 -25.23 -3.02
C VAL A 17 5.34 -24.24 -3.11
N LEU A 18 5.64 -23.70 -4.29
CA LEU A 18 6.71 -22.71 -4.44
C LEU A 18 6.48 -21.48 -3.56
N ASN A 19 5.25 -20.94 -3.56
CA ASN A 19 4.94 -19.76 -2.76
C ASN A 19 5.11 -20.02 -1.26
N SER A 20 4.79 -21.21 -0.76
CA SER A 20 5.06 -21.59 0.64
C SER A 20 6.54 -21.51 1.01
N TYR A 21 7.45 -21.90 0.11
CA TYR A 21 8.89 -21.77 0.35
C TYR A 21 9.36 -20.31 0.41
N SER A 22 8.89 -19.45 -0.49
CA SER A 22 9.26 -18.02 -0.44
C SER A 22 8.60 -17.28 0.72
N MET A 23 7.43 -17.73 1.20
CA MET A 23 6.71 -17.14 2.33
C MET A 23 7.50 -17.19 3.64
N LEU A 24 8.42 -18.16 3.80
CA LEU A 24 9.34 -18.22 4.95
C LEU A 24 10.20 -16.96 5.10
N PHE A 25 10.39 -16.22 4.02
CA PHE A 25 11.15 -14.97 3.94
C PHE A 25 10.26 -13.79 3.52
N PHE A 26 8.95 -13.89 3.74
CA PHE A 26 7.98 -12.84 3.41
C PHE A 26 7.97 -12.45 1.91
N SER A 27 8.19 -13.43 1.03
CA SER A 27 8.33 -13.25 -0.42
C SER A 27 7.31 -14.07 -1.21
N ASN A 28 6.96 -13.58 -2.40
CA ASN A 28 6.13 -14.28 -3.39
C ASN A 28 6.81 -14.30 -4.79
N ARG A 29 8.15 -14.30 -4.83
CA ARG A 29 8.92 -14.35 -6.08
C ARG A 29 9.27 -15.78 -6.44
N ARG A 30 8.78 -16.25 -7.59
CA ARG A 30 8.98 -17.63 -8.08
C ARG A 30 10.44 -18.08 -8.15
N PHE A 31 11.36 -17.23 -8.64
CA PHE A 31 12.77 -17.59 -8.72
C PHE A 31 13.40 -17.77 -7.33
N PHE A 32 13.06 -16.89 -6.39
CA PHE A 32 13.53 -16.99 -5.01
C PHE A 32 12.91 -18.20 -4.30
N ALA A 33 11.61 -18.47 -4.51
CA ALA A 33 10.95 -19.69 -4.05
C ALA A 33 11.67 -20.97 -4.51
N LEU A 34 12.03 -21.04 -5.80
CA LEU A 34 12.76 -22.17 -6.36
C LEU A 34 14.14 -22.33 -5.71
N LEU A 35 14.86 -21.22 -5.50
CA LEU A 35 16.13 -21.23 -4.78
C LEU A 35 15.97 -21.77 -3.35
N VAL A 36 14.99 -21.28 -2.58
CA VAL A 36 14.75 -21.74 -1.20
C VAL A 36 14.39 -23.23 -1.19
N LEU A 37 13.58 -23.69 -2.15
CA LEU A 37 13.27 -25.11 -2.33
C LEU A 37 14.55 -25.92 -2.59
N LEU A 38 15.38 -25.53 -3.56
CA LEU A 38 16.62 -26.24 -3.87
C LEU A 38 17.60 -26.26 -2.69
N VAL A 39 17.74 -25.15 -1.97
CA VAL A 39 18.59 -25.07 -0.77
C VAL A 39 18.08 -26.01 0.34
N SER A 40 16.76 -26.19 0.47
CA SER A 40 16.21 -27.15 1.44
C SER A 40 16.68 -28.59 1.21
N PHE A 41 17.03 -28.96 -0.03
CA PHE A 41 17.55 -30.27 -0.40
C PHE A 41 19.06 -30.45 -0.17
N LEU A 42 19.78 -29.42 0.32
CA LEU A 42 21.15 -29.63 0.83
C LEU A 42 21.18 -30.62 2.01
N ASN A 43 20.06 -30.76 2.73
CA ASN A 43 19.75 -31.95 3.51
C ASN A 43 18.59 -32.69 2.82
N PRO A 44 18.85 -33.81 2.11
CA PRO A 44 17.82 -34.50 1.33
C PRO A 44 16.58 -34.91 2.12
N TYR A 45 16.74 -35.34 3.38
CA TYR A 45 15.63 -35.77 4.23
C TYR A 45 14.76 -34.61 4.67
N THR A 46 15.38 -33.53 5.16
CA THR A 46 14.68 -32.29 5.52
C THR A 46 13.94 -31.73 4.31
N GLY A 47 14.62 -31.59 3.17
CA GLY A 47 14.03 -31.07 1.93
C GLY A 47 12.85 -31.91 1.42
N LEU A 48 13.00 -33.24 1.39
CA LEU A 48 11.95 -34.15 0.93
C LEU A 48 10.74 -34.16 1.86
N ALA A 49 10.94 -34.17 3.18
CA ALA A 49 9.84 -34.10 4.15
C ALA A 49 9.09 -32.76 4.07
N GLY A 50 9.82 -31.63 3.97
CA GLY A 50 9.22 -30.32 3.78
C GLY A 50 8.41 -30.21 2.48
N PHE A 51 8.94 -30.73 1.37
CA PHE A 51 8.24 -30.76 0.09
C PHE A 51 6.96 -31.60 0.16
N ALA A 52 7.05 -32.83 0.68
CA ALA A 52 5.92 -33.73 0.80
C ALA A 52 4.83 -33.18 1.73
N ALA A 53 5.21 -32.58 2.87
CA ALA A 53 4.27 -31.95 3.79
C ALA A 53 3.54 -30.77 3.13
N THR A 54 4.28 -29.92 2.40
CA THR A 54 3.69 -28.76 1.71
C THR A 54 2.75 -29.18 0.58
N ALA A 55 3.13 -30.19 -0.21
CA ALA A 55 2.28 -30.74 -1.25
C ALA A 55 0.98 -31.32 -0.65
N THR A 56 1.10 -32.07 0.45
CA THR A 56 -0.05 -32.62 1.18
C THR A 56 -0.94 -31.51 1.73
N ALA A 57 -0.36 -30.48 2.35
CA ALA A 57 -1.08 -29.31 2.84
C ALA A 57 -1.80 -28.55 1.72
N ALA A 58 -1.17 -28.39 0.55
CA ALA A 58 -1.77 -27.74 -0.61
C ALA A 58 -2.96 -28.54 -1.16
N LEU A 59 -2.84 -29.87 -1.24
CA LEU A 59 -3.95 -30.75 -1.63
C LEU A 59 -5.09 -30.67 -0.61
N ALA A 60 -4.78 -30.73 0.69
CA ALA A 60 -5.77 -30.63 1.75
C ALA A 60 -6.53 -29.30 1.69
N ALA A 61 -5.81 -28.17 1.60
CA ALA A 61 -6.41 -26.85 1.49
C ALA A 61 -7.31 -26.70 0.25
N TYR A 62 -6.93 -27.33 -0.87
CA TYR A 62 -7.75 -27.37 -2.07
C TYR A 62 -9.03 -28.20 -1.88
N PHE A 63 -8.92 -29.43 -1.35
CA PHE A 63 -10.08 -30.31 -1.15
C PHE A 63 -11.04 -29.82 -0.07
N MET A 64 -10.55 -29.05 0.91
CA MET A 64 -11.37 -28.37 1.91
C MET A 64 -12.18 -27.19 1.34
N GLY A 65 -11.97 -26.79 0.09
CA GLY A 65 -12.75 -25.75 -0.57
C GLY A 65 -12.35 -24.31 -0.21
N PHE A 66 -11.13 -24.08 0.30
CA PHE A 66 -10.64 -22.72 0.56
C PHE A 66 -10.48 -21.92 -0.75
N GLY A 67 -10.61 -20.59 -0.64
CA GLY A 67 -10.52 -19.68 -1.79
C GLY A 67 -9.22 -19.85 -2.57
N ARG A 68 -9.32 -20.00 -3.90
CA ARG A 68 -8.18 -20.37 -4.77
C ARG A 68 -6.99 -19.42 -4.64
N ASP A 69 -7.25 -18.12 -4.55
CA ASP A 69 -6.19 -17.11 -4.41
C ASP A 69 -5.50 -17.18 -3.04
N GLN A 70 -6.26 -17.45 -1.98
CA GLN A 70 -5.70 -17.62 -0.64
C GLN A 70 -4.82 -18.87 -0.56
N VAL A 71 -5.26 -19.99 -1.15
CA VAL A 71 -4.44 -21.21 -1.25
C VAL A 71 -3.20 -20.96 -2.11
N ARG A 72 -3.35 -20.25 -3.23
CA ARG A 72 -2.23 -19.92 -4.13
C ARG A 72 -1.17 -19.04 -3.45
N SER A 73 -1.55 -18.17 -2.52
CA SER A 73 -0.61 -17.31 -1.78
C SER A 73 0.38 -18.11 -0.92
N GLY A 74 0.07 -19.36 -0.59
CA GLY A 74 0.86 -20.20 0.31
C GLY A 74 0.62 -19.94 1.80
N LEU A 75 -0.26 -18.98 2.17
CA LEU A 75 -0.54 -18.58 3.55
C LEU A 75 -1.07 -19.73 4.43
N TYR A 76 -1.91 -20.62 3.88
CA TYR A 76 -2.43 -21.78 4.63
C TYR A 76 -1.45 -22.95 4.74
N THR A 77 -0.38 -22.96 3.94
CA THR A 77 0.43 -24.17 3.70
C THR A 77 1.89 -24.05 4.14
N TYR A 78 2.43 -22.84 4.32
CA TYR A 78 3.83 -22.69 4.78
C TYR A 78 4.06 -23.17 6.23
N SER A 79 3.01 -23.23 7.05
CA SER A 79 3.13 -23.83 8.39
C SER A 79 3.33 -25.35 8.30
N GLY A 80 2.68 -26.00 7.32
CA GLY A 80 2.94 -27.41 6.99
C GLY A 80 4.35 -27.63 6.44
N LEU A 81 4.87 -26.69 5.64
CA LEU A 81 6.28 -26.72 5.21
C LEU A 81 7.24 -26.74 6.40
N LEU A 82 7.12 -25.78 7.32
CA LEU A 82 7.98 -25.71 8.51
C LEU A 82 7.85 -26.95 9.40
N ALA A 83 6.63 -27.47 9.58
CA ALA A 83 6.41 -28.70 10.33
C ALA A 83 7.11 -29.90 9.66
N GLY A 84 7.00 -30.03 8.33
CA GLY A 84 7.65 -31.09 7.57
C GLY A 84 9.18 -30.99 7.56
N LEU A 85 9.73 -29.78 7.40
CA LEU A 85 11.18 -29.53 7.53
C LEU A 85 11.67 -29.94 8.93
N GLY A 86 10.98 -29.52 9.98
CA GLY A 86 11.30 -29.89 11.36
C GLY A 86 11.23 -31.40 11.59
N MET A 87 10.17 -32.06 11.11
CA MET A 87 10.02 -33.51 11.22
C MET A 87 11.14 -34.27 10.50
N GLY A 88 11.46 -33.89 9.26
CA GLY A 88 12.54 -34.54 8.49
C GLY A 88 13.93 -34.34 9.10
N THR A 89 14.09 -33.31 9.93
CA THR A 89 15.33 -33.07 10.69
C THR A 89 15.39 -33.90 11.97
N PHE A 90 14.27 -34.08 12.69
CA PHE A 90 14.27 -34.72 14.02
C PHE A 90 13.93 -36.22 14.04
N TYR A 91 13.29 -36.75 13.01
CA TYR A 91 12.80 -38.13 13.00
C TYR A 91 13.35 -38.95 11.84
N GLU A 92 13.47 -40.26 12.06
CA GLU A 92 13.89 -41.20 11.03
C GLU A 92 12.76 -41.50 10.04
N PHE A 93 13.15 -41.83 8.81
CA PHE A 93 12.20 -42.16 7.76
C PHE A 93 11.73 -43.60 7.92
N GLY A 94 10.41 -43.77 7.95
CA GLY A 94 9.73 -45.06 8.02
C GLY A 94 8.24 -44.89 7.76
N THR A 95 7.48 -45.98 7.79
CA THR A 95 6.02 -45.93 7.53
C THR A 95 5.31 -45.04 8.56
N GLY A 96 5.66 -45.16 9.84
CA GLY A 96 5.10 -44.32 10.91
C GLY A 96 5.36 -42.83 10.69
N PHE A 97 6.56 -42.47 10.24
CA PHE A 97 6.92 -41.10 9.90
C PHE A 97 6.02 -40.50 8.82
N TRP A 98 5.82 -41.22 7.70
CA TRP A 98 5.01 -40.70 6.59
C TRP A 98 3.53 -40.54 6.95
N ILE A 99 2.99 -41.46 7.75
CA ILE A 99 1.63 -41.34 8.29
C ILE A 99 1.53 -40.09 9.18
N LEU A 100 2.47 -39.92 10.11
CA LEU A 100 2.46 -38.77 11.01
C LEU A 100 2.68 -37.46 10.25
N LEU A 101 3.53 -37.45 9.22
CA LEU A 101 3.75 -36.28 8.36
C LEU A 101 2.46 -35.87 7.64
N LEU A 102 1.69 -36.83 7.13
CA LEU A 102 0.39 -36.56 6.52
C LEU A 102 -0.57 -35.95 7.53
N LEU A 103 -0.70 -36.52 8.72
CA LEU A 103 -1.59 -36.02 9.77
C LEU A 103 -1.15 -34.63 10.28
N ALA A 104 0.15 -34.42 10.47
CA ALA A 104 0.72 -33.13 10.86
C ALA A 104 0.47 -32.07 9.78
N SER A 105 0.59 -32.43 8.50
CA SER A 105 0.29 -31.52 7.38
C SER A 105 -1.18 -31.11 7.38
N LEU A 106 -2.11 -32.04 7.61
CA LEU A 106 -3.53 -31.75 7.74
C LEU A 106 -3.82 -30.84 8.94
N LEU A 107 -3.27 -31.18 10.11
CA LEU A 107 -3.41 -30.38 11.32
C LEU A 107 -2.89 -28.95 11.12
N SER A 108 -1.77 -28.79 10.44
CA SER A 108 -1.18 -27.48 10.17
C SER A 108 -2.12 -26.59 9.35
N VAL A 109 -2.82 -27.14 8.35
CA VAL A 109 -3.79 -26.40 7.53
C VAL A 109 -5.00 -25.99 8.36
N LEU A 110 -5.53 -26.89 9.20
CA LEU A 110 -6.65 -26.60 10.10
C LEU A 110 -6.31 -25.47 11.07
N LEU A 111 -5.15 -25.57 11.73
CA LEU A 111 -4.67 -24.54 12.66
C LEU A 111 -4.38 -23.23 11.94
N SER A 112 -3.75 -23.25 10.77
CA SER A 112 -3.52 -22.05 9.95
C SER A 112 -4.83 -21.36 9.61
N ALA A 113 -5.84 -22.11 9.15
CA ALA A 113 -7.17 -21.57 8.85
C ALA A 113 -7.82 -20.94 10.09
N ALA A 114 -7.79 -21.63 11.24
CA ALA A 114 -8.35 -21.13 12.49
C ALA A 114 -7.67 -19.84 12.97
N PHE A 115 -6.33 -19.78 12.98
CA PHE A 115 -5.62 -18.59 13.42
C PHE A 115 -5.79 -17.41 12.46
N ILE A 116 -5.75 -17.65 11.14
CA ILE A 116 -5.98 -16.59 10.14
C ILE A 116 -7.39 -16.02 10.31
N ALA A 117 -8.40 -16.86 10.50
CA ALA A 117 -9.77 -16.41 10.72
C ALA A 117 -9.93 -15.65 12.04
N SER A 118 -9.33 -16.13 13.13
CA SER A 118 -9.47 -15.51 14.45
C SER A 118 -8.72 -14.17 14.55
N LEU A 119 -7.42 -14.16 14.24
CA LEU A 119 -6.57 -12.96 14.33
C LEU A 119 -6.87 -11.96 13.20
N GLY A 120 -7.33 -12.45 12.05
CA GLY A 120 -7.71 -11.61 10.92
C GLY A 120 -8.90 -10.68 11.21
N ARG A 121 -9.81 -11.05 12.13
CA ARG A 121 -10.89 -10.15 12.60
C ARG A 121 -10.34 -8.86 13.21
N SER A 122 -9.20 -8.95 13.88
CA SER A 122 -8.46 -7.82 14.45
C SER A 122 -7.37 -7.30 13.51
N LYS A 123 -7.37 -7.70 12.22
CA LYS A 123 -6.34 -7.33 11.23
C LYS A 123 -4.90 -7.70 11.67
N LEU A 124 -4.75 -8.81 12.40
CA LEU A 124 -3.46 -9.32 12.86
C LEU A 124 -3.07 -10.58 12.07
N PRO A 125 -1.75 -10.79 11.81
CA PRO A 125 -1.28 -11.98 11.12
C PRO A 125 -1.18 -13.20 12.04
N ALA A 126 -1.44 -14.39 11.49
CA ALA A 126 -1.25 -15.65 12.22
C ALA A 126 0.22 -16.07 12.39
N LEU A 127 1.11 -15.62 11.50
CA LEU A 127 2.54 -15.96 11.50
C LEU A 127 2.74 -17.49 11.60
N SER A 128 3.79 -17.96 12.24
CA SER A 128 4.12 -19.39 12.31
C SER A 128 3.50 -20.11 13.52
N LEU A 129 2.42 -19.57 14.11
CA LEU A 129 1.74 -20.18 15.27
C LEU A 129 1.23 -21.60 14.98
N ALA A 130 0.62 -21.80 13.81
CA ALA A 130 0.11 -23.12 13.41
C ALA A 130 1.24 -24.16 13.30
N PHE A 131 2.41 -23.76 12.79
CA PHE A 131 3.60 -24.60 12.73
C PHE A 131 4.05 -25.03 14.15
N ILE A 132 4.17 -24.07 15.08
CA ILE A 132 4.68 -24.33 16.43
C ILE A 132 3.79 -25.37 17.14
N LEU A 133 2.47 -25.15 17.12
CA LEU A 133 1.52 -26.07 17.75
C LEU A 133 1.50 -27.44 17.06
N THR A 134 1.56 -27.48 15.73
CA THR A 134 1.62 -28.75 14.99
C THR A 134 2.83 -29.57 15.43
N LEU A 135 4.02 -28.95 15.46
CA LEU A 135 5.24 -29.67 15.79
C LEU A 135 5.32 -30.02 17.29
N TRP A 136 4.78 -29.20 18.18
CA TRP A 136 4.64 -29.55 19.60
C TRP A 136 3.75 -30.77 19.82
N VAL A 137 2.60 -30.85 19.13
CA VAL A 137 1.72 -32.01 19.17
C VAL A 137 2.45 -33.26 18.67
N VAL A 138 3.19 -33.15 17.57
CA VAL A 138 4.01 -34.25 17.03
C VAL A 138 5.08 -34.68 18.03
N ILE A 139 5.82 -33.74 18.63
CA ILE A 139 6.90 -34.04 19.59
C ILE A 139 6.34 -34.77 20.82
N LEU A 140 5.29 -34.23 21.44
CA LEU A 140 4.68 -34.84 22.62
C LEU A 140 4.10 -36.23 22.31
N ALA A 141 3.44 -36.39 21.17
CA ALA A 141 2.87 -37.67 20.78
C ALA A 141 3.92 -38.71 20.38
N SER A 142 5.04 -38.27 19.77
CA SER A 142 6.06 -39.19 19.24
C SER A 142 6.72 -40.07 20.30
N GLY A 143 6.78 -39.62 21.56
CA GLY A 143 7.30 -40.41 22.67
C GLY A 143 6.52 -41.70 22.93
N GLU A 144 5.25 -41.76 22.52
CA GLU A 144 4.37 -42.92 22.70
C GLU A 144 4.37 -43.85 21.47
N PHE A 145 5.05 -43.47 20.38
CA PHE A 145 5.03 -44.19 19.11
C PHE A 145 6.32 -44.99 18.90
N THR A 146 6.26 -46.31 19.09
CA THR A 146 7.38 -47.22 18.82
C THR A 146 7.78 -47.29 17.34
N ALA A 147 6.89 -46.89 16.43
CA ALA A 147 7.12 -46.88 14.99
C ALA A 147 7.91 -45.67 14.48
N ILE A 148 8.28 -44.73 15.36
CA ILE A 148 8.98 -43.49 15.00
C ILE A 148 10.25 -43.36 15.84
N GLY A 149 11.40 -43.43 15.18
CA GLY A 149 12.71 -43.23 15.80
C GLY A 149 13.13 -41.76 15.78
N LEU A 150 13.90 -41.34 16.79
CA LEU A 150 14.61 -40.06 16.77
C LEU A 150 15.84 -40.16 15.86
N SER A 151 15.99 -39.19 14.97
CA SER A 151 17.11 -39.13 14.04
C SER A 151 18.40 -38.66 14.73
N GLN A 152 19.47 -39.44 14.60
CA GLN A 152 20.82 -39.01 14.98
C GLN A 152 21.56 -38.27 13.85
N ARG A 153 20.91 -38.04 12.70
CA ARG A 153 21.57 -37.56 11.47
C ARG A 153 22.17 -36.16 11.59
N ASN A 154 21.65 -35.31 12.47
CA ASN A 154 22.24 -34.00 12.76
C ASN A 154 23.61 -34.09 13.47
N ILE A 155 23.87 -35.20 14.18
CA ILE A 155 25.12 -35.43 14.91
C ILE A 155 26.21 -35.94 13.95
N TYR A 156 25.84 -36.69 12.91
CA TYR A 156 26.75 -37.32 11.94
C TYR A 156 26.51 -36.90 10.49
N TRP A 157 26.17 -35.63 10.25
CA TRP A 157 25.76 -35.14 8.91
C TRP A 157 26.82 -35.35 7.81
N LEU A 158 28.11 -35.36 8.16
CA LEU A 158 29.21 -35.68 7.22
C LEU A 158 29.14 -37.12 6.69
N ASN A 159 28.71 -38.09 7.52
CA ASN A 159 28.60 -39.50 7.14
C ASN A 159 27.42 -39.72 6.18
N GLU A 160 26.30 -39.03 6.41
CA GLU A 160 25.13 -39.05 5.51
C GLU A 160 25.43 -38.37 4.17
N MET A 161 26.20 -37.29 4.20
CA MET A 161 26.69 -36.64 2.99
C MET A 161 27.66 -37.52 2.19
N TYR A 162 28.50 -38.31 2.85
CA TYR A 162 29.30 -39.33 2.20
C TYR A 162 28.42 -40.35 1.47
N ALA A 163 27.41 -40.86 2.18
CA ALA A 163 26.52 -41.90 1.67
C ALA A 163 25.68 -41.44 0.46
N THR A 164 25.39 -40.15 0.36
CA THR A 164 24.56 -39.57 -0.72
C THR A 164 25.36 -39.00 -1.89
N GLY A 165 26.54 -38.42 -1.66
CA GLY A 165 27.30 -37.70 -2.70
C GLY A 165 28.81 -37.96 -2.71
N GLY A 166 29.30 -38.94 -1.94
CA GLY A 166 30.70 -39.34 -1.94
C GLY A 166 31.68 -38.29 -1.40
N THR A 167 32.96 -38.45 -1.74
CA THR A 167 34.05 -37.59 -1.25
C THR A 167 33.98 -36.15 -1.74
N ASP A 168 33.45 -35.92 -2.94
CA ASP A 168 33.45 -34.59 -3.56
C ASP A 168 32.40 -33.66 -2.95
N LEU A 169 31.22 -34.20 -2.60
CA LEU A 169 30.20 -33.44 -1.88
C LEU A 169 30.68 -33.06 -0.48
N ILE A 170 31.39 -33.96 0.20
CA ILE A 170 32.01 -33.66 1.51
C ILE A 170 33.06 -32.57 1.37
N ARG A 171 33.97 -32.68 0.40
CA ARG A 171 34.99 -31.64 0.17
C ARG A 171 34.36 -30.29 -0.07
N LEU A 172 33.27 -30.23 -0.83
CA LEU A 172 32.54 -28.99 -1.07
C LEU A 172 31.93 -28.41 0.21
N ALA A 173 31.26 -29.21 1.04
CA ALA A 173 30.69 -28.70 2.30
C ALA A 173 31.77 -28.34 3.34
N GLN A 174 32.81 -29.15 3.46
CA GLN A 174 33.96 -28.86 4.31
C GLN A 174 34.67 -27.59 3.87
N TRP A 175 34.75 -27.32 2.56
CA TRP A 175 35.29 -26.07 2.04
C TRP A 175 34.52 -24.86 2.60
N PHE A 176 33.18 -24.89 2.58
CA PHE A 176 32.37 -23.82 3.17
C PHE A 176 32.55 -23.69 4.69
N ASP A 177 32.62 -24.80 5.43
CA ASP A 177 32.79 -24.77 6.89
C ASP A 177 34.21 -24.36 7.34
N THR A 178 35.22 -24.56 6.49
CA THR A 178 36.63 -24.18 6.76
C THR A 178 37.00 -22.79 6.25
N LEU A 179 36.06 -22.06 5.63
CA LEU A 179 36.30 -20.66 5.28
C LEU A 179 36.66 -19.86 6.54
N PRO A 180 37.73 -19.04 6.52
CA PRO A 180 38.18 -18.27 7.69
C PRO A 180 37.28 -17.05 7.94
N LEU A 181 36.02 -17.32 8.33
CA LEU A 181 35.01 -16.30 8.58
C LEU A 181 34.99 -15.90 10.07
N PRO A 182 34.82 -14.61 10.40
CA PRO A 182 34.58 -14.19 11.78
C PRO A 182 33.36 -14.90 12.38
N ALA A 183 33.40 -15.24 13.66
CA ALA A 183 32.34 -15.99 14.35
C ALA A 183 30.95 -15.35 14.23
N ALA A 184 30.89 -14.00 14.21
CA ALA A 184 29.64 -13.28 14.01
C ALA A 184 29.04 -13.53 12.60
N VAL A 185 29.88 -13.59 11.57
CA VAL A 185 29.48 -13.78 10.17
C VAL A 185 29.06 -15.23 9.91
N SER A 186 29.83 -16.20 10.42
CA SER A 186 29.43 -17.61 10.32
C SER A 186 28.13 -17.89 11.09
N GLY A 187 27.97 -17.31 12.29
CA GLY A 187 26.72 -17.38 13.05
C GLY A 187 25.52 -16.75 12.33
N PHE A 188 25.74 -15.66 11.58
CA PHE A 188 24.69 -15.06 10.75
C PHE A 188 24.21 -16.05 9.68
N PHE A 189 25.12 -16.66 8.92
CA PHE A 189 24.74 -17.61 7.88
C PHE A 189 24.05 -18.85 8.45
N ARG A 190 24.53 -19.38 9.59
CA ARG A 190 23.85 -20.49 10.29
C ARG A 190 22.46 -20.10 10.78
N SER A 191 22.28 -18.86 11.23
CA SER A 191 20.96 -18.33 11.62
C SER A 191 20.02 -18.18 10.41
N VAL A 192 20.52 -17.77 9.25
CA VAL A 192 19.72 -17.69 8.02
C VAL A 192 19.29 -19.08 7.54
N SER A 193 20.20 -20.06 7.50
CA SER A 193 19.87 -21.44 7.09
C SER A 193 18.90 -22.12 8.04
N ALA A 194 18.89 -21.71 9.31
CA ALA A 194 18.05 -22.32 10.32
C ALA A 194 16.55 -22.06 10.16
N ILE A 195 16.16 -21.06 9.35
CA ILE A 195 14.78 -20.91 8.88
C ILE A 195 14.30 -22.21 8.19
N LEU A 196 15.22 -22.94 7.57
CA LEU A 196 14.96 -24.24 6.93
C LEU A 196 15.33 -25.45 7.82
N PHE A 197 15.51 -25.27 9.13
CA PHE A 197 15.99 -26.30 10.07
C PHE A 197 17.38 -26.86 9.73
N GLN A 198 18.23 -26.06 9.09
CA GLN A 198 19.61 -26.41 8.77
C GLN A 198 20.60 -25.49 9.48
N SER A 199 21.77 -26.00 9.84
CA SER A 199 22.85 -25.23 10.45
C SER A 199 24.05 -25.03 9.51
N ASN A 200 23.86 -25.15 8.18
CA ASN A 200 24.92 -25.13 7.18
C ASN A 200 25.23 -23.70 6.67
N ILE A 201 26.51 -23.31 6.70
CA ILE A 201 26.99 -22.00 6.20
C ILE A 201 26.69 -21.82 4.70
N ALA A 202 26.87 -22.85 3.87
CA ALA A 202 26.61 -22.82 2.44
C ALA A 202 25.13 -22.50 2.14
N ALA A 203 24.21 -23.15 2.86
CA ALA A 203 22.77 -22.88 2.76
C ALA A 203 22.47 -21.41 3.11
N GLY A 204 23.05 -20.92 4.21
CA GLY A 204 22.92 -19.53 4.65
C GLY A 204 23.44 -18.51 3.63
N MET A 205 24.60 -18.77 3.02
CA MET A 205 25.18 -17.94 1.97
C MET A 205 24.30 -17.89 0.73
N LEU A 206 23.83 -19.04 0.23
CA LEU A 206 22.96 -19.11 -0.96
C LEU A 206 21.65 -18.36 -0.73
N LEU A 207 21.02 -18.54 0.43
CA LEU A 207 19.81 -17.81 0.80
C LEU A 207 20.05 -16.31 0.91
N THR A 208 21.18 -15.90 1.49
CA THR A 208 21.57 -14.49 1.62
C THR A 208 21.78 -13.83 0.25
N ILE A 209 22.46 -14.52 -0.67
CA ILE A 209 22.66 -14.05 -2.05
C ILE A 209 21.29 -13.94 -2.76
N GLY A 210 20.44 -14.95 -2.64
CA GLY A 210 19.09 -14.91 -3.20
C GLY A 210 18.28 -13.74 -2.65
N LEU A 211 18.37 -13.48 -1.34
CA LEU A 211 17.69 -12.39 -0.68
C LEU A 211 18.21 -11.03 -1.14
N LEU A 212 19.53 -10.87 -1.37
CA LEU A 212 20.12 -9.64 -1.88
C LEU A 212 19.52 -9.23 -3.23
N PHE A 213 19.30 -10.17 -4.16
CA PHE A 213 18.65 -9.88 -5.44
C PHE A 213 17.15 -9.57 -5.28
N PHE A 214 16.49 -10.19 -4.30
CA PHE A 214 15.06 -10.04 -4.07
C PHE A 214 14.71 -8.76 -3.30
N SER A 215 15.26 -8.59 -2.08
CA SER A 215 15.01 -7.49 -1.17
C SER A 215 16.27 -7.11 -0.38
N ARG A 216 16.84 -5.95 -0.73
CA ARG A 216 17.96 -5.30 -0.05
C ARG A 216 17.54 -4.82 1.34
N ILE A 217 16.33 -4.29 1.46
CA ILE A 217 15.79 -3.81 2.73
C ILE A 217 15.57 -4.98 3.69
N ALA A 218 15.00 -6.10 3.23
CA ALA A 218 14.83 -7.28 4.08
C ALA A 218 16.19 -7.81 4.56
N LEU A 219 17.18 -7.90 3.67
CA LEU A 219 18.53 -8.32 4.04
C LEU A 219 19.16 -7.38 5.07
N ALA A 220 19.06 -6.07 4.89
CA ALA A 220 19.57 -5.09 5.85
C ALA A 220 18.87 -5.21 7.21
N LEU A 221 17.56 -5.47 7.23
CA LEU A 221 16.80 -5.73 8.46
C LEU A 221 17.22 -7.03 9.15
N MET A 222 17.48 -8.11 8.39
CA MET A 222 18.00 -9.36 8.97
C MET A 222 19.38 -9.13 9.60
N ILE A 223 20.29 -8.44 8.89
CA ILE A 223 21.63 -8.14 9.39
C ILE A 223 21.55 -7.28 10.65
N SER A 224 20.80 -6.18 10.62
CA SER A 224 20.66 -5.27 11.76
C SER A 224 19.99 -5.93 12.97
N GLY A 225 18.94 -6.72 12.76
CA GLY A 225 18.30 -7.48 13.84
C GLY A 225 19.26 -8.47 14.51
N TYR A 226 20.05 -9.18 13.72
CA TYR A 226 21.06 -10.11 14.24
C TYR A 226 22.20 -9.37 14.98
N VAL A 227 22.70 -8.27 14.44
CA VAL A 227 23.76 -7.46 15.07
C VAL A 227 23.28 -6.88 16.40
N ILE A 228 22.08 -6.29 16.45
CA ILE A 228 21.51 -5.74 17.68
C ILE A 228 21.33 -6.83 18.74
N ALA A 229 20.90 -8.04 18.35
CA ALA A 229 20.81 -9.15 19.29
C ALA A 229 22.19 -9.51 19.88
N ILE A 230 23.24 -9.63 19.06
CA ILE A 230 24.61 -9.90 19.55
C ILE A 230 25.08 -8.80 20.51
N LEU A 231 24.89 -7.54 20.14
CA LEU A 231 25.30 -6.40 20.98
C LEU A 231 24.58 -6.42 22.32
N PHE A 232 23.28 -6.69 22.32
CA PHE A 232 22.51 -6.82 23.56
C PHE A 232 22.99 -7.97 24.44
N ILE A 233 23.32 -9.13 23.84
CA ILE A 233 23.84 -10.29 24.56
C ILE A 233 25.18 -9.97 25.21
N GLN A 234 26.10 -9.35 24.47
CA GLN A 234 27.39 -8.91 24.98
C GLN A 234 27.22 -7.91 26.12
N LEU A 235 26.30 -6.95 25.98
CA LEU A 235 26.00 -5.96 27.03
C LEU A 235 25.45 -6.61 28.32
N MET A 236 24.67 -7.68 28.20
CA MET A 236 24.13 -8.43 29.33
C MET A 236 25.12 -9.45 29.92
N GLY A 237 26.37 -9.50 29.45
CA GLY A 237 27.37 -10.47 29.89
C GLY A 237 27.11 -11.91 29.43
N GLY A 238 26.24 -12.09 28.42
CA GLY A 238 25.91 -13.40 27.86
C GLY A 238 26.98 -13.91 26.90
N TYR A 239 27.13 -15.23 26.82
CA TYR A 239 28.05 -15.86 25.86
C TYR A 239 27.52 -15.71 24.43
N ALA A 240 28.26 -15.06 23.54
CA ALA A 240 27.82 -14.82 22.16
C ALA A 240 27.55 -16.11 21.35
N GLY A 241 28.18 -17.23 21.71
CA GLY A 241 27.88 -18.55 21.11
C GLY A 241 26.49 -19.10 21.47
N SER A 242 25.78 -18.51 22.44
CA SER A 242 24.38 -18.86 22.76
C SER A 242 23.42 -18.55 21.60
N VAL A 243 23.74 -17.60 20.72
CA VAL A 243 22.93 -17.30 19.52
C VAL A 243 22.95 -18.46 18.51
N ASN A 244 24.07 -19.19 18.48
CA ASN A 244 24.26 -20.35 17.61
C ASN A 244 23.62 -21.63 18.19
N TYR A 245 23.35 -21.66 19.50
CA TYR A 245 22.66 -22.77 20.15
C TYR A 245 21.16 -22.64 19.85
N TYR A 246 20.54 -23.66 19.24
CA TYR A 246 19.12 -23.67 18.84
C TYR A 246 18.66 -22.57 17.85
N ASN A 247 19.57 -21.99 17.08
CA ASN A 247 19.21 -21.10 15.96
C ASN A 247 18.43 -19.81 16.35
N LEU A 248 18.70 -19.30 17.55
CA LEU A 248 17.96 -18.18 18.16
C LEU A 248 18.06 -16.88 17.34
N GLY A 249 19.15 -16.69 16.58
CA GLY A 249 19.33 -15.56 15.66
C GLY A 249 18.18 -15.37 14.67
N THR A 250 17.51 -16.47 14.27
CA THR A 250 16.36 -16.45 13.35
C THR A 250 15.20 -15.61 13.87
N ASN A 251 14.87 -15.71 15.17
CA ASN A 251 13.76 -14.97 15.75
C ASN A 251 13.97 -13.46 15.60
N PHE A 252 15.18 -12.98 15.89
CA PHE A 252 15.51 -11.56 15.83
C PHE A 252 15.52 -11.02 14.39
N MET A 253 16.05 -11.81 13.45
CA MET A 253 16.01 -11.48 12.03
C MET A 253 14.56 -11.33 11.53
N LEU A 254 13.69 -12.28 11.87
CA LEU A 254 12.29 -12.27 11.44
C LEU A 254 11.50 -11.13 12.10
N VAL A 255 11.74 -10.82 13.39
CA VAL A 255 11.13 -9.65 14.06
C VAL A 255 11.49 -8.36 13.33
N SER A 256 12.78 -8.16 13.01
CA SER A 256 13.23 -6.97 12.30
C SER A 256 12.65 -6.86 10.90
N VAL A 257 12.55 -7.95 10.13
CA VAL A 257 11.91 -7.89 8.80
C VAL A 257 10.41 -7.64 8.90
N ALA A 258 9.72 -8.33 9.81
CA ALA A 258 8.28 -8.25 9.98
C ALA A 258 7.84 -6.83 10.38
N LEU A 259 8.48 -6.22 11.39
CA LEU A 259 8.14 -4.89 11.89
C LEU A 259 8.86 -3.76 11.15
N GLY A 260 10.06 -4.01 10.64
CA GLY A 260 10.87 -2.97 9.99
C GLY A 260 10.44 -2.67 8.57
N GLY A 261 9.82 -3.62 7.86
CA GLY A 261 9.46 -3.39 6.46
C GLY A 261 8.34 -4.23 5.84
N PHE A 262 7.86 -5.30 6.47
CA PHE A 262 6.77 -6.10 5.91
C PHE A 262 5.38 -5.61 6.39
N TYR A 263 5.07 -5.75 7.68
CA TYR A 263 3.76 -5.35 8.24
C TYR A 263 3.64 -3.85 8.51
N ILE A 264 4.78 -3.15 8.60
CA ILE A 264 4.84 -1.69 8.71
C ILE A 264 5.65 -1.19 7.52
N VAL A 265 5.19 -0.11 6.89
CA VAL A 265 5.88 0.50 5.74
C VAL A 265 7.29 0.94 6.17
N PRO A 266 8.35 0.54 5.43
CA PRO A 266 9.72 0.88 5.79
C PRO A 266 9.94 2.38 5.94
N SER A 267 10.49 2.79 7.08
CA SER A 267 10.86 4.16 7.38
C SER A 267 11.93 4.16 8.46
N PHE A 268 12.66 5.27 8.62
CA PHE A 268 13.57 5.43 9.76
C PHE A 268 12.93 5.02 11.10
N ARG A 269 11.64 5.35 11.31
CA ARG A 269 10.91 5.04 12.54
C ARG A 269 10.57 3.57 12.68
N SER A 270 10.07 2.92 11.62
CA SER A 270 9.75 1.49 11.69
C SER A 270 11.01 0.66 11.93
N ILE A 271 12.11 1.03 11.28
CA ILE A 271 13.41 0.39 11.46
C ILE A 271 13.89 0.58 12.90
N ALA A 272 13.94 1.82 13.40
CA ALA A 272 14.36 2.10 14.77
C ALA A 272 13.54 1.33 15.81
N TRP A 273 12.20 1.33 15.69
CA TRP A 273 11.33 0.56 16.58
C TRP A 273 11.54 -0.94 16.46
N SER A 274 11.75 -1.47 15.25
CA SER A 274 12.05 -2.89 15.06
C SER A 274 13.34 -3.31 15.80
N LEU A 275 14.36 -2.45 15.81
CA LEU A 275 15.62 -2.72 16.51
C LEU A 275 15.44 -2.64 18.04
N ILE A 276 14.58 -1.75 18.54
CA ILE A 276 14.21 -1.70 19.97
C ILE A 276 13.45 -2.95 20.40
N THR A 277 12.63 -3.54 19.53
CA THR A 277 11.88 -4.76 19.84
C THR A 277 12.72 -6.03 19.85
N VAL A 278 13.91 -6.03 19.23
CA VAL A 278 14.79 -7.21 19.19
C VAL A 278 15.25 -7.64 20.59
N PRO A 279 15.77 -6.75 21.47
CA PRO A 279 16.07 -7.09 22.86
C PRO A 279 14.88 -7.66 23.63
N VAL A 280 13.67 -7.12 23.42
CA VAL A 280 12.44 -7.66 24.05
C VAL A 280 12.20 -9.09 23.61
N SER A 281 12.36 -9.37 22.31
CA SER A 281 12.24 -10.72 21.76
C SER A 281 13.30 -11.67 22.35
N TYR A 282 14.53 -11.19 22.60
CA TYR A 282 15.58 -11.99 23.25
C TYR A 282 15.23 -12.37 24.69
N ILE A 283 14.66 -11.45 25.47
CA ILE A 283 14.17 -11.75 26.82
C ILE A 283 13.08 -12.83 26.76
N LEU A 284 12.15 -12.71 25.80
CA LEU A 284 11.11 -13.72 25.58
C LEU A 284 11.68 -15.08 25.19
N VAL A 285 12.73 -15.12 24.35
CA VAL A 285 13.43 -16.37 24.00
C VAL A 285 13.91 -17.08 25.27
N ILE A 286 14.63 -16.40 26.16
CA ILE A 286 15.16 -17.02 27.39
C ILE A 286 14.03 -17.47 28.31
N ALA A 287 13.04 -16.60 28.53
CA ALA A 287 11.94 -16.87 29.45
C ALA A 287 11.11 -18.07 28.96
N LEU A 288 10.73 -18.07 27.68
CA LEU A 288 9.95 -19.15 27.09
C LEU A 288 10.76 -20.44 27.00
N TRP A 289 12.07 -20.37 26.76
CA TRP A 289 12.94 -21.55 26.77
C TRP A 289 12.89 -22.27 28.11
N LYS A 290 13.04 -21.52 29.22
CA LYS A 290 12.97 -22.12 30.56
C LYS A 290 11.62 -22.79 30.82
N ILE A 291 10.53 -22.22 30.29
CA ILE A 291 9.18 -22.78 30.45
C ILE A 291 9.03 -24.04 29.59
N THR A 292 9.24 -23.94 28.27
CA THR A 292 8.96 -25.04 27.33
C THR A 292 9.92 -26.21 27.53
N TYR A 293 11.14 -25.95 27.98
CA TYR A 293 12.12 -26.98 28.29
C TYR A 293 11.63 -27.96 29.38
N THR A 294 10.81 -27.49 30.33
CA THR A 294 10.22 -28.38 31.35
C THR A 294 9.32 -29.47 30.76
N TRP A 295 8.79 -29.24 29.55
CA TRP A 295 7.93 -30.17 28.83
C TRP A 295 8.66 -30.85 27.66
N GLY A 296 9.99 -30.69 27.57
CA GLY A 296 10.78 -31.23 26.46
C GLY A 296 10.53 -30.55 25.12
N LEU A 297 9.95 -29.34 25.12
CA LEU A 297 9.54 -28.63 23.91
C LEU A 297 10.52 -27.52 23.52
N PRO A 298 10.97 -27.48 22.25
CA PRO A 298 11.72 -26.34 21.73
C PRO A 298 10.84 -25.10 21.58
N VAL A 299 11.43 -23.93 21.79
CA VAL A 299 10.73 -22.62 21.70
C VAL A 299 10.38 -22.24 20.25
N PHE A 300 11.15 -22.72 19.28
CA PHE A 300 11.04 -22.39 17.86
C PHE A 300 10.89 -20.86 17.62
N SER A 301 9.91 -20.46 16.81
CA SER A 301 9.62 -19.08 16.42
C SER A 301 8.53 -18.41 17.26
N LEU A 302 8.20 -18.97 18.43
CA LEU A 302 7.16 -18.42 19.32
C LEU A 302 7.48 -16.99 19.81
N PRO A 303 8.72 -16.66 20.22
CA PRO A 303 9.10 -15.30 20.63
C PRO A 303 8.89 -14.28 19.51
N PHE A 304 9.25 -14.64 18.28
CA PHE A 304 8.95 -13.85 17.09
C PHE A 304 7.44 -13.58 16.94
N CYS A 305 6.60 -14.63 17.03
CA CYS A 305 5.15 -14.49 16.87
C CYS A 305 4.55 -13.54 17.92
N ILE A 306 4.89 -13.75 19.19
CA ILE A 306 4.39 -12.92 20.30
C ILE A 306 4.82 -11.47 20.14
N THR A 307 6.10 -11.22 19.83
CA THR A 307 6.65 -9.86 19.69
C THR A 307 5.95 -9.11 18.57
N VAL A 308 5.81 -9.73 17.38
CA VAL A 308 5.20 -9.09 16.22
C VAL A 308 3.72 -8.83 16.44
N ILE A 309 2.95 -9.82 16.90
CA ILE A 309 1.50 -9.68 17.11
C ILE A 309 1.22 -8.61 18.17
N LEU A 310 1.94 -8.64 19.29
CA LEU A 310 1.78 -7.64 20.35
C LEU A 310 2.08 -6.22 19.85
N PHE A 311 3.20 -6.05 19.14
CA PHE A 311 3.58 -4.72 18.63
C PHE A 311 2.56 -4.18 17.62
N LEU A 312 2.09 -5.01 16.68
CA LEU A 312 1.09 -4.61 15.69
C LEU A 312 -0.25 -4.27 16.36
N TYR A 313 -0.67 -5.04 17.36
CA TYR A 313 -1.90 -4.78 18.10
C TYR A 313 -1.83 -3.43 18.83
N VAL A 314 -0.74 -3.17 19.56
CA VAL A 314 -0.51 -1.88 20.23
C VAL A 314 -0.49 -0.72 19.23
N LEU A 315 0.08 -0.92 18.04
CA LEU A 315 0.14 0.11 17.00
C LEU A 315 -1.26 0.50 16.50
N GLN A 316 -2.19 -0.45 16.43
CA GLN A 316 -3.58 -0.26 16.02
C GLN A 316 -4.43 0.48 17.05
N LEU A 317 -4.09 0.39 18.34
CA LEU A 317 -4.84 1.05 19.43
C LEU A 317 -4.58 2.56 19.55
N ARG A 318 -3.64 3.12 18.77
CA ARG A 318 -3.28 4.54 18.85
C ARG A 318 -4.39 5.42 18.25
N GLN A 319 -4.86 6.39 19.03
CA GLN A 319 -5.87 7.36 18.59
C GLN A 319 -5.34 8.40 17.59
N ALA A 320 -4.05 8.77 17.70
CA ALA A 320 -3.39 9.64 16.72
C ALA A 320 -2.73 8.79 15.63
N GLY A 321 -3.03 9.10 14.37
CA GLY A 321 -2.37 8.53 13.19
C GLY A 321 -0.87 8.83 13.20
N GLY A 322 -0.09 7.97 13.84
CA GLY A 322 1.35 8.15 13.97
C GLY A 322 2.08 7.99 12.64
N LYS A 323 3.32 8.49 12.57
CA LYS A 323 4.19 8.41 11.38
C LYS A 323 4.67 6.98 11.04
N MET A 324 4.21 5.96 11.77
CA MET A 324 4.39 4.54 11.45
C MET A 324 3.08 4.02 10.91
N VAL A 325 3.09 3.67 9.63
CA VAL A 325 1.90 3.26 8.89
C VAL A 325 1.94 1.75 8.69
N LEU A 326 0.88 1.07 9.12
CA LEU A 326 0.67 -0.33 8.83
C LEU A 326 0.54 -0.52 7.32
N THR A 327 1.18 -1.54 6.78
CA THR A 327 1.10 -1.86 5.35
C THR A 327 -0.32 -2.34 5.03
N PRO A 328 -1.13 -1.57 4.27
CA PRO A 328 -2.55 -1.89 4.06
C PRO A 328 -2.73 -3.07 3.12
N VAL A 329 -1.89 -3.17 2.09
CA VAL A 329 -1.86 -4.26 1.10
C VAL A 329 -0.45 -4.82 1.05
N GLN A 330 -0.30 -6.14 1.23
CA GLN A 330 1.00 -6.80 1.25
C GLN A 330 1.46 -7.17 -0.17
N TYR A 331 2.55 -6.56 -0.61
CA TYR A 331 3.16 -6.86 -1.92
C TYR A 331 4.35 -7.82 -1.84
N TYR A 332 4.56 -8.43 -0.67
CA TYR A 332 5.61 -9.43 -0.45
C TYR A 332 7.01 -8.94 -0.84
N SER A 333 7.30 -7.68 -0.54
CA SER A 333 8.62 -7.04 -0.64
C SER A 333 8.59 -5.70 0.13
N PRO A 334 9.51 -5.47 1.08
CA PRO A 334 9.62 -4.19 1.77
C PRO A 334 9.80 -2.99 0.82
N GLU A 335 10.65 -3.14 -0.21
CA GLU A 335 10.83 -2.10 -1.23
C GLU A 335 9.52 -1.76 -1.92
N GLU A 336 8.81 -2.78 -2.40
CA GLU A 336 7.55 -2.58 -3.12
C GLU A 336 6.51 -1.90 -2.23
N ASN A 337 6.40 -2.33 -0.96
CA ASN A 337 5.54 -1.71 0.04
C ASN A 337 5.88 -0.23 0.22
N LEU A 338 7.17 0.12 0.35
CA LEU A 338 7.63 1.51 0.49
C LEU A 338 7.35 2.35 -0.75
N TYR A 339 7.77 1.90 -1.93
CA TYR A 339 7.60 2.67 -3.16
C TYR A 339 6.12 2.90 -3.47
N ARG A 340 5.28 1.87 -3.32
CA ARG A 340 3.82 2.02 -3.51
C ARG A 340 3.22 2.96 -2.50
N TYR A 341 3.59 2.83 -1.22
CA TYR A 341 3.11 3.75 -0.20
C TYR A 341 3.47 5.20 -0.55
N LEU A 342 4.69 5.48 -1.03
CA LEU A 342 5.10 6.84 -1.36
C LEU A 342 4.41 7.38 -2.61
N ASN A 343 4.34 6.60 -3.70
CA ASN A 343 3.73 7.04 -4.95
C ASN A 343 2.21 7.15 -4.84
N ASN A 344 1.61 6.24 -4.08
CA ASN A 344 0.18 6.22 -3.87
C ASN A 344 -0.18 6.85 -2.53
N ARG A 345 0.69 7.60 -1.84
CA ARG A 345 0.29 8.21 -0.57
C ARG A 345 -0.90 9.11 -0.79
N ASP A 346 -0.75 10.08 -1.69
CA ASP A 346 -1.80 11.04 -1.95
C ASP A 346 -2.98 10.37 -2.69
N ARG A 347 -2.71 9.37 -3.53
CA ARG A 347 -3.71 8.63 -4.35
C ARG A 347 -4.53 7.60 -3.56
N ALA A 348 -3.91 6.88 -2.62
CA ALA A 348 -4.53 5.87 -1.77
C ALA A 348 -5.19 6.51 -0.54
N LEU A 349 -4.66 7.63 -0.02
CA LEU A 349 -5.40 8.46 0.94
C LEU A 349 -6.74 8.92 0.35
N HIS A 350 -6.75 9.29 -0.93
CA HIS A 350 -7.94 9.71 -1.69
C HIS A 350 -9.07 8.67 -1.82
N SER A 351 -8.75 7.37 -1.74
CA SER A 351 -9.74 6.29 -1.97
C SER A 351 -10.02 5.43 -0.73
N PHE A 352 -9.07 5.30 0.20
CA PHE A 352 -9.20 4.42 1.36
C PHE A 352 -9.40 5.14 2.70
N TYR A 353 -9.00 6.40 2.80
CA TYR A 353 -8.95 7.11 4.10
C TYR A 353 -9.78 8.39 4.15
N PHE A 354 -10.01 9.05 3.01
CA PHE A 354 -10.83 10.27 2.94
C PHE A 354 -11.99 10.11 1.94
N HIS A 355 -13.15 10.60 2.36
CA HIS A 355 -14.29 10.89 1.52
C HIS A 355 -14.04 12.18 0.74
N GLN A 356 -14.41 12.21 -0.55
CA GLN A 356 -13.97 13.28 -1.46
C GLN A 356 -14.88 14.50 -1.39
N LEU A 357 -14.53 15.47 -0.54
CA LEU A 357 -15.22 16.76 -0.47
C LEU A 357 -14.66 17.77 -1.49
N SER A 358 -15.54 18.48 -2.20
CA SER A 358 -15.24 19.65 -3.02
C SER A 358 -15.62 20.96 -2.33
N LEU A 359 -15.22 22.08 -2.92
CA LEU A 359 -15.69 23.39 -2.46
C LEU A 359 -17.20 23.49 -2.69
N PRO A 360 -17.97 24.05 -1.73
CA PRO A 360 -19.43 24.09 -1.80
C PRO A 360 -19.98 25.26 -2.63
N PHE A 361 -19.29 25.67 -3.69
CA PHE A 361 -19.67 26.81 -4.52
C PHE A 361 -19.12 26.72 -5.95
N MET A 362 -19.69 27.55 -6.83
CA MET A 362 -19.20 27.76 -8.19
C MET A 362 -18.32 29.02 -8.25
N GLY A 363 -17.35 29.02 -9.16
CA GLY A 363 -16.47 30.16 -9.40
C GLY A 363 -15.36 30.30 -8.36
N GLU A 364 -14.79 31.50 -8.30
CA GLU A 364 -13.65 31.85 -7.44
C GLU A 364 -14.14 32.56 -6.18
N TRP A 365 -13.75 32.03 -5.02
CA TRP A 365 -14.05 32.61 -3.71
C TRP A 365 -12.77 32.71 -2.89
N MET A 366 -12.68 33.74 -2.08
CA MET A 366 -11.59 33.97 -1.14
C MET A 366 -11.93 33.36 0.22
N VAL A 367 -10.95 32.70 0.85
CA VAL A 367 -11.02 32.28 2.25
C VAL A 367 -10.86 33.52 3.13
N SER A 368 -11.96 34.04 3.68
CA SER A 368 -11.93 35.20 4.58
C SER A 368 -11.44 34.83 5.97
N GLN A 369 -11.76 33.61 6.44
CA GLN A 369 -11.27 33.08 7.70
C GLN A 369 -10.90 31.60 7.56
N GLY A 370 -9.66 31.27 7.94
CA GLY A 370 -9.12 29.91 7.85
C GLY A 370 -9.24 29.10 9.15
N TYR A 371 -8.56 27.95 9.16
CA TYR A 371 -8.36 27.18 10.40
C TYR A 371 -7.54 28.00 11.41
N GLU A 372 -7.94 27.93 12.68
CA GLU A 372 -7.33 28.70 13.79
C GLU A 372 -7.37 30.23 13.53
N GLY A 373 -8.37 30.71 12.79
CA GLY A 373 -8.52 32.12 12.45
C GLY A 373 -8.82 33.02 13.65
N GLY A 374 -8.48 34.31 13.53
CA GLY A 374 -8.48 35.26 14.66
C GLY A 374 -9.83 35.66 15.25
N LEU A 375 -10.94 35.41 14.55
CA LEU A 375 -12.29 35.87 14.95
C LEU A 375 -13.09 34.75 15.64
N THR A 376 -13.88 33.98 14.89
CA THR A 376 -14.80 32.94 15.39
C THR A 376 -14.20 31.52 15.43
N HIS A 377 -13.20 31.22 14.60
CA HIS A 377 -12.58 29.89 14.48
C HIS A 377 -11.52 29.60 15.56
N GLN A 378 -11.94 29.58 16.82
CA GLN A 378 -11.09 29.32 17.98
C GLN A 378 -11.54 28.07 18.76
N GLY A 379 -10.63 27.48 19.53
CA GLY A 379 -10.92 26.33 20.40
C GLY A 379 -11.52 25.14 19.63
N GLU A 380 -12.69 24.68 20.07
CA GLU A 380 -13.39 23.51 19.48
C GLU A 380 -13.97 23.76 18.08
N TRP A 381 -14.07 25.03 17.66
CA TRP A 381 -14.54 25.44 16.33
C TRP A 381 -13.42 25.93 15.42
N SER A 382 -12.17 25.62 15.77
CA SER A 382 -10.98 26.09 15.04
C SER A 382 -10.78 25.48 13.64
N ARG A 383 -11.53 24.45 13.25
CA ARG A 383 -11.36 23.72 11.98
C ARG A 383 -12.49 23.98 10.98
N ALA A 384 -12.88 25.24 10.83
CA ALA A 384 -13.87 25.70 9.87
C ALA A 384 -13.29 26.71 8.87
N LEU A 385 -14.03 26.97 7.79
CA LEU A 385 -13.65 27.89 6.71
C LEU A 385 -14.81 28.82 6.39
N ASP A 386 -14.51 30.11 6.30
CA ASP A 386 -15.46 31.11 5.80
C ASP A 386 -15.02 31.58 4.42
N PHE A 387 -15.98 31.66 3.50
CA PHE A 387 -15.75 32.03 2.11
C PHE A 387 -16.55 33.27 1.72
N VAL A 388 -15.90 34.16 0.99
CA VAL A 388 -16.48 35.38 0.39
C VAL A 388 -16.09 35.50 -1.07
N ILE A 389 -16.83 36.28 -1.84
CA ILE A 389 -16.40 36.69 -3.19
C ILE A 389 -15.82 38.10 -3.06
N ALA A 390 -14.62 38.32 -3.58
CA ALA A 390 -13.96 39.61 -3.57
C ALA A 390 -13.54 40.04 -4.98
N ASP A 391 -13.49 41.36 -5.22
CA ASP A 391 -12.97 41.92 -6.46
C ASP A 391 -11.43 42.00 -6.48
N HIS A 392 -10.86 42.59 -7.54
CA HIS A 392 -9.41 42.73 -7.70
C HIS A 392 -8.72 43.61 -6.64
N GLU A 393 -9.49 44.41 -5.89
CA GLU A 393 -9.03 45.22 -4.76
C GLU A 393 -9.27 44.51 -3.41
N ASN A 394 -9.68 43.24 -3.42
CA ASN A 394 -10.09 42.44 -2.27
C ASN A 394 -11.32 42.99 -1.54
N LYS A 395 -12.19 43.79 -2.19
CA LYS A 395 -13.46 44.23 -1.59
C LYS A 395 -14.53 43.17 -1.78
N THR A 396 -15.30 42.89 -0.73
CA THR A 396 -16.38 41.88 -0.72
C THR A 396 -17.72 42.39 -1.27
N TYR A 397 -17.80 43.68 -1.60
CA TYR A 397 -19.01 44.35 -2.05
C TYR A 397 -18.74 45.42 -3.11
N ARG A 398 -19.81 45.81 -3.82
CA ARG A 398 -19.87 47.00 -4.68
C ARG A 398 -20.35 48.19 -3.89
N PHE A 399 -19.76 49.37 -4.12
CA PHE A 399 -20.27 50.59 -3.47
C PHE A 399 -21.77 50.79 -3.77
N PRO A 400 -22.57 51.20 -2.76
CA PRO A 400 -22.15 51.74 -1.47
C PRO A 400 -21.88 50.70 -0.36
N GLY A 401 -22.26 49.42 -0.52
CA GLY A 401 -22.06 48.37 0.49
C GLY A 401 -23.04 48.43 1.66
N THR A 402 -24.21 49.03 1.47
CA THR A 402 -25.20 49.23 2.54
C THR A 402 -26.36 48.24 2.48
N ARG A 403 -26.51 47.53 1.35
CA ARG A 403 -27.52 46.49 1.15
C ARG A 403 -26.85 45.13 0.98
N LEU A 404 -27.51 44.05 1.39
CA LEU A 404 -27.00 42.69 1.20
C LEU A 404 -26.73 42.36 -0.27
N SER A 405 -27.56 42.87 -1.17
CA SER A 405 -27.39 42.74 -2.62
C SER A 405 -26.13 43.40 -3.19
N ASP A 406 -25.49 44.28 -2.42
CA ASP A 406 -24.23 44.92 -2.82
C ASP A 406 -23.04 43.96 -2.65
N TYR A 407 -23.16 42.94 -1.79
CA TYR A 407 -22.11 41.95 -1.54
C TYR A 407 -22.12 40.85 -2.61
N TYR A 408 -20.94 40.53 -3.13
CA TYR A 408 -20.81 39.67 -4.31
C TYR A 408 -21.27 38.22 -4.08
N CYS A 409 -21.10 37.70 -2.87
CA CYS A 409 -21.48 36.34 -2.47
C CYS A 409 -22.96 36.19 -2.12
N TYR A 410 -23.67 37.28 -1.80
CA TYR A 410 -25.09 37.20 -1.43
C TYR A 410 -25.93 36.65 -2.59
N ASP A 411 -26.88 35.77 -2.26
CA ASP A 411 -27.78 35.08 -3.20
C ASP A 411 -27.07 34.19 -4.24
N LYS A 412 -25.78 33.87 -4.03
CA LYS A 412 -25.06 32.90 -4.87
C LYS A 412 -25.39 31.46 -4.47
N PRO A 413 -25.43 30.53 -5.43
CA PRO A 413 -25.75 29.13 -5.16
C PRO A 413 -24.67 28.46 -4.29
N VAL A 414 -25.13 27.73 -3.28
CA VAL A 414 -24.32 26.87 -2.41
C VAL A 414 -24.55 25.43 -2.82
N LEU A 415 -23.48 24.67 -2.99
CA LEU A 415 -23.50 23.32 -3.56
C LEU A 415 -23.20 22.25 -2.52
N SER A 416 -23.66 21.03 -2.79
CA SER A 416 -23.25 19.87 -2.01
C SER A 416 -21.76 19.57 -2.23
N PRO A 417 -20.94 19.50 -1.17
CA PRO A 417 -19.51 19.22 -1.29
C PRO A 417 -19.22 17.76 -1.68
N ALA A 418 -20.14 16.83 -1.42
CA ALA A 418 -20.04 15.44 -1.82
C ALA A 418 -21.42 14.78 -1.85
N ASP A 419 -21.47 13.53 -2.30
CA ASP A 419 -22.67 12.70 -2.22
C ASP A 419 -23.04 12.45 -0.74
N GLY A 420 -24.32 12.49 -0.40
CA GLY A 420 -24.72 12.30 0.99
C GLY A 420 -26.21 12.42 1.25
N THR A 421 -26.61 12.18 2.49
CA THR A 421 -27.99 12.33 2.96
C THR A 421 -28.12 13.56 3.84
N VAL A 422 -29.12 14.39 3.59
CA VAL A 422 -29.39 15.58 4.41
C VAL A 422 -29.93 15.16 5.78
N GLU A 423 -29.22 15.50 6.84
CA GLU A 423 -29.58 15.15 8.23
C GLU A 423 -30.45 16.21 8.90
N GLU A 424 -30.13 17.48 8.67
CA GLU A 424 -30.76 18.60 9.37
C GLU A 424 -30.81 19.84 8.47
N ILE A 425 -31.91 20.61 8.56
CA ILE A 425 -32.08 21.91 7.90
C ILE A 425 -32.73 22.88 8.89
N ILE A 426 -32.13 24.07 9.05
CA ILE A 426 -32.77 25.24 9.65
C ILE A 426 -33.03 26.25 8.54
N ASP A 427 -34.29 26.68 8.38
CA ASP A 427 -34.72 27.61 7.33
C ASP A 427 -35.77 28.64 7.81
N TYR A 428 -35.60 29.17 9.03
CA TYR A 428 -36.56 30.13 9.59
C TYR A 428 -35.92 31.42 10.12
N VAL A 429 -34.59 31.52 10.13
CA VAL A 429 -33.84 32.68 10.63
C VAL A 429 -33.76 33.74 9.55
N GLU A 430 -34.18 34.97 9.85
CA GLU A 430 -34.06 36.08 8.90
C GLU A 430 -32.59 36.49 8.69
N ASP A 431 -32.27 37.02 7.50
CA ASP A 431 -30.97 37.62 7.24
C ASP A 431 -30.81 38.92 8.04
N ASN A 432 -29.61 39.13 8.59
CA ASN A 432 -29.30 40.38 9.28
C ASN A 432 -29.13 41.52 8.25
N PRO A 433 -29.47 42.78 8.61
CA PRO A 433 -28.95 43.93 7.87
C PRO A 433 -27.40 43.94 7.92
N VAL A 434 -26.76 44.64 6.98
CA VAL A 434 -25.30 44.78 6.95
C VAL A 434 -24.79 45.34 8.29
N GLY A 435 -23.78 44.68 8.88
CA GLY A 435 -23.24 44.96 10.21
C GLY A 435 -24.02 44.36 11.38
N GLY A 436 -25.23 43.83 11.14
CA GLY A 436 -26.05 43.18 12.15
C GLY A 436 -25.55 41.79 12.52
N ASN A 437 -25.80 41.32 13.75
CA ASN A 437 -25.22 40.07 14.22
C ASN A 437 -26.14 39.34 15.21
N ASN A 438 -26.72 38.21 14.80
CA ASN A 438 -27.64 37.42 15.62
C ASN A 438 -26.89 36.30 16.35
N THR A 439 -26.38 36.63 17.54
CA THR A 439 -25.66 35.69 18.40
C THR A 439 -26.56 34.68 19.12
N ARG A 440 -27.88 34.93 19.21
CA ARG A 440 -28.84 33.99 19.80
C ARG A 440 -29.07 32.78 18.91
N GLN A 441 -29.15 33.00 17.60
CA GLN A 441 -29.24 31.95 16.58
C GLN A 441 -27.92 31.89 15.82
N ASN A 442 -26.84 31.57 16.53
CA ASN A 442 -25.46 31.72 16.08
C ASN A 442 -25.17 31.17 14.67
N TRP A 443 -25.71 30.01 14.30
CA TRP A 443 -25.46 29.38 13.00
C TRP A 443 -26.40 29.83 11.87
N GLY A 444 -27.46 30.58 12.19
CA GLY A 444 -28.46 31.00 11.21
C GLY A 444 -29.12 29.82 10.50
N ASN A 445 -29.56 30.04 9.27
CA ASN A 445 -30.04 28.95 8.42
C ASN A 445 -28.87 28.06 8.03
N THR A 446 -29.05 26.75 8.19
CA THR A 446 -27.96 25.77 8.18
C THR A 446 -28.44 24.46 7.58
N ILE A 447 -27.54 23.75 6.89
CA ILE A 447 -27.73 22.37 6.46
C ILE A 447 -26.58 21.49 6.95
N VAL A 448 -26.92 20.29 7.43
CA VAL A 448 -25.97 19.24 7.77
C VAL A 448 -26.18 18.05 6.84
N ILE A 449 -25.12 17.55 6.23
CA ILE A 449 -25.15 16.43 5.27
C ILE A 449 -24.22 15.33 5.77
N LYS A 450 -24.74 14.11 5.86
CA LYS A 450 -23.98 12.89 6.18
C LYS A 450 -23.39 12.29 4.90
N HIS A 451 -22.07 12.15 4.88
CA HIS A 451 -21.33 11.52 3.77
C HIS A 451 -20.87 10.10 4.11
N ALA A 452 -20.45 9.89 5.34
CA ALA A 452 -20.09 8.59 5.91
C ALA A 452 -20.19 8.65 7.44
N GLU A 453 -20.08 7.50 8.12
CA GLU A 453 -20.00 7.48 9.59
C GLU A 453 -18.81 8.34 10.06
N GLY A 454 -19.09 9.29 10.96
CA GLY A 454 -18.09 10.25 11.45
C GLY A 454 -17.69 11.35 10.47
N ILE A 455 -18.37 11.49 9.32
CA ILE A 455 -18.05 12.51 8.29
C ILE A 455 -19.34 13.22 7.86
N TYR A 456 -19.54 14.41 8.41
CA TYR A 456 -20.65 15.30 8.11
C TYR A 456 -20.13 16.66 7.67
N SER A 457 -20.71 17.24 6.62
CA SER A 457 -20.48 18.66 6.28
C SER A 457 -21.60 19.51 6.85
N LYS A 458 -21.26 20.70 7.38
CA LYS A 458 -22.22 21.72 7.79
C LYS A 458 -21.95 23.01 7.02
N LEU A 459 -23.02 23.59 6.46
CA LEU A 459 -23.01 24.89 5.79
C LEU A 459 -23.99 25.81 6.49
N SER A 460 -23.55 27.02 6.83
CA SER A 460 -24.30 27.96 7.67
C SER A 460 -24.35 29.37 7.07
N HIS A 461 -25.13 30.25 7.69
CA HIS A 461 -25.41 31.62 7.23
C HIS A 461 -26.15 31.68 5.88
N LEU A 462 -26.98 30.66 5.61
CA LEU A 462 -27.74 30.56 4.35
C LEU A 462 -28.95 31.51 4.33
N LYS A 463 -29.42 31.82 3.12
CA LYS A 463 -30.57 32.71 2.90
C LYS A 463 -31.88 31.96 3.21
N LYS A 464 -32.77 32.59 3.96
CA LYS A 464 -34.08 32.03 4.31
C LYS A 464 -34.92 31.74 3.06
N GLY A 465 -35.63 30.62 3.05
CA GLY A 465 -36.53 30.18 1.97
C GLY A 465 -35.80 29.77 0.68
N SER A 466 -34.47 29.62 0.72
CA SER A 466 -33.67 29.34 -0.48
C SER A 466 -33.36 27.86 -0.70
N PHE A 467 -33.63 26.99 0.28
CA PHE A 467 -33.33 25.57 0.19
C PHE A 467 -34.09 24.90 -0.95
N LYS A 468 -33.38 24.11 -1.75
CA LYS A 468 -33.91 23.31 -2.87
C LYS A 468 -34.05 21.83 -2.53
N VAL A 469 -33.65 21.45 -1.31
CA VAL A 469 -33.61 20.09 -0.79
C VAL A 469 -34.34 20.02 0.54
N ALA A 470 -34.77 18.81 0.92
CA ALA A 470 -35.44 18.55 2.18
C ALA A 470 -34.61 17.63 3.07
N ARG A 471 -34.93 17.58 4.36
CA ARG A 471 -34.38 16.60 5.30
C ARG A 471 -34.60 15.17 4.78
N ALA A 472 -33.64 14.30 5.02
CA ALA A 472 -33.56 12.93 4.51
C ALA A 472 -33.42 12.77 2.99
N ALA A 473 -33.32 13.87 2.22
CA ALA A 473 -33.03 13.78 0.79
C ALA A 473 -31.59 13.31 0.55
N TYR A 474 -31.39 12.49 -0.47
CA TYR A 474 -30.07 12.17 -0.98
C TYR A 474 -29.67 13.23 -2.00
N VAL A 475 -28.47 13.79 -1.85
CA VAL A 475 -27.88 14.80 -2.74
C VAL A 475 -26.60 14.26 -3.35
N LYS A 476 -26.32 14.66 -4.59
CA LYS A 476 -25.06 14.38 -5.28
C LYS A 476 -24.12 15.57 -5.14
N LYS A 477 -22.82 15.31 -5.20
CA LYS A 477 -21.78 16.32 -5.30
C LYS A 477 -22.12 17.32 -6.41
N GLY A 478 -22.12 18.61 -6.07
CA GLY A 478 -22.43 19.70 -7.00
C GLY A 478 -23.91 20.05 -7.12
N ASP A 479 -24.83 19.31 -6.50
CA ASP A 479 -26.25 19.70 -6.45
C ASP A 479 -26.41 21.03 -5.72
N ILE A 480 -27.31 21.89 -6.20
CA ILE A 480 -27.63 23.17 -5.56
C ILE A 480 -28.46 22.90 -4.30
N LEU A 481 -27.94 23.30 -3.14
CA LEU A 481 -28.59 23.11 -1.84
C LEU A 481 -29.48 24.29 -1.47
N ALA A 482 -28.92 25.50 -1.54
CA ALA A 482 -29.50 26.75 -1.07
C ALA A 482 -28.75 27.95 -1.69
N ALA A 483 -29.06 29.16 -1.23
CA ALA A 483 -28.31 30.36 -1.56
C ALA A 483 -27.55 30.91 -0.34
N CYS A 484 -26.39 31.52 -0.57
CA CYS A 484 -25.62 32.22 0.46
C CYS A 484 -26.44 33.42 0.97
N GLY A 485 -26.53 33.56 2.29
CA GLY A 485 -27.30 34.60 2.95
C GLY A 485 -26.45 35.43 3.89
N ASN A 486 -27.09 35.96 4.93
CA ASN A 486 -26.47 36.71 6.02
C ASN A 486 -27.16 36.44 7.37
N SER A 487 -27.66 35.22 7.58
CA SER A 487 -28.42 34.84 8.78
C SER A 487 -27.51 34.41 9.93
N GLY A 488 -27.95 34.55 11.18
CA GLY A 488 -27.20 34.12 12.36
C GLY A 488 -26.03 35.04 12.73
N ARG A 489 -24.89 34.50 13.16
CA ARG A 489 -23.72 35.30 13.57
C ARG A 489 -22.90 35.78 12.37
N SER A 490 -23.55 36.55 11.49
CA SER A 490 -23.01 36.99 10.20
C SER A 490 -23.18 38.50 10.02
N PRO A 491 -22.12 39.31 10.24
CA PRO A 491 -22.16 40.76 10.03
C PRO A 491 -22.20 41.16 8.56
N GLU A 492 -21.59 40.35 7.70
CA GLU A 492 -21.58 40.53 6.24
C GLU A 492 -21.83 39.18 5.57
N PRO A 493 -22.47 39.14 4.39
CA PRO A 493 -22.70 37.89 3.67
C PRO A 493 -21.41 37.08 3.48
N HIS A 494 -21.42 35.83 3.93
CA HIS A 494 -20.35 34.87 3.72
C HIS A 494 -20.89 33.44 3.86
N LEU A 495 -20.14 32.47 3.35
CA LEU A 495 -20.47 31.06 3.50
C LEU A 495 -19.55 30.41 4.52
N HIS A 496 -20.14 29.96 5.63
CA HIS A 496 -19.43 29.13 6.61
C HIS A 496 -19.50 27.66 6.22
N PHE A 497 -18.36 26.98 6.26
CA PHE A 497 -18.22 25.56 5.95
C PHE A 497 -17.37 24.86 7.02
N GLN A 498 -17.88 23.75 7.55
CA GLN A 498 -17.11 22.89 8.44
C GLN A 498 -17.38 21.41 8.19
N VAL A 499 -16.45 20.58 8.63
CA VAL A 499 -16.63 19.13 8.75
C VAL A 499 -16.70 18.77 10.22
N GLN A 500 -17.56 17.81 10.57
CA GLN A 500 -17.84 17.39 11.94
C GLN A 500 -18.11 15.88 12.02
N ALA A 501 -17.97 15.31 13.22
CA ALA A 501 -18.10 13.86 13.45
C ALA A 501 -19.53 13.40 13.80
N THR A 502 -20.42 14.33 14.14
CA THR A 502 -21.79 14.05 14.59
C THR A 502 -22.81 14.89 13.82
N PRO A 503 -24.09 14.49 13.74
CA PRO A 503 -25.09 15.16 12.90
C PRO A 503 -25.59 16.51 13.46
N TYR A 504 -25.25 16.86 14.71
CA TYR A 504 -25.82 18.03 15.39
C TYR A 504 -25.17 19.35 14.95
N ILE A 505 -25.93 20.44 14.88
CA ILE A 505 -25.44 21.75 14.39
C ILE A 505 -24.29 22.31 15.25
N ASP A 506 -24.33 22.09 16.55
CA ASP A 506 -23.30 22.56 17.51
C ASP A 506 -22.09 21.62 17.64
N SER A 507 -21.98 20.61 16.76
CA SER A 507 -20.88 19.66 16.80
C SER A 507 -19.52 20.35 16.61
N ARG A 508 -18.52 19.81 17.31
CA ARG A 508 -17.12 20.24 17.20
C ARG A 508 -16.60 20.08 15.78
N THR A 509 -15.78 21.04 15.35
CA THR A 509 -15.14 21.00 14.04
C THR A 509 -14.04 19.94 13.99
N MET A 510 -13.84 19.34 12.84
CA MET A 510 -12.79 18.37 12.56
C MET A 510 -11.96 18.84 11.37
N ALA A 511 -10.63 18.77 11.50
CA ALA A 511 -9.75 19.05 10.39
C ALA A 511 -9.96 18.03 9.27
N TYR A 512 -10.30 18.49 8.07
CA TYR A 512 -10.61 17.61 6.95
C TYR A 512 -10.16 18.22 5.62
N PRO A 513 -9.37 17.49 4.80
CA PRO A 513 -8.88 18.01 3.53
C PRO A 513 -9.97 18.02 2.45
N LEU A 514 -9.91 18.98 1.54
CA LEU A 514 -10.66 18.96 0.29
C LEU A 514 -9.92 18.11 -0.75
N ALA A 515 -10.67 17.40 -1.58
CA ALA A 515 -10.15 16.47 -2.58
C ALA A 515 -9.28 17.19 -3.61
N TYR A 516 -9.87 18.17 -4.30
CA TYR A 516 -9.21 18.98 -5.33
C TYR A 516 -9.73 20.41 -5.28
N TYR A 517 -8.81 21.38 -5.32
CA TYR A 517 -9.15 22.77 -5.61
C TYR A 517 -8.00 23.46 -6.33
N VAL A 518 -8.32 24.53 -7.03
CA VAL A 518 -7.35 25.39 -7.71
C VAL A 518 -7.13 26.62 -6.84
N GLN A 519 -5.89 26.81 -6.37
CA GLN A 519 -5.46 28.05 -5.75
C GLN A 519 -5.09 29.05 -6.87
N ARG A 520 -5.82 30.16 -6.96
CA ARG A 520 -5.62 31.19 -7.98
C ARG A 520 -4.65 32.25 -7.42
N GLU A 521 -3.38 32.20 -7.84
CA GLU A 521 -2.40 33.25 -7.57
C GLU A 521 -2.28 34.20 -8.76
N LYS A 522 -1.83 35.45 -8.54
CA LYS A 522 -1.67 36.49 -9.58
C LYS A 522 -0.77 36.07 -10.76
N SER A 523 0.09 35.05 -10.60
CA SER A 523 1.01 34.61 -11.65
C SER A 523 0.57 33.31 -12.34
N LYS A 524 0.21 32.25 -11.59
CA LYS A 524 -0.24 30.95 -12.14
C LYS A 524 -1.18 30.21 -11.18
N PRO A 525 -2.24 29.56 -11.68
CA PRO A 525 -3.09 28.70 -10.87
C PRO A 525 -2.36 27.41 -10.45
N LEU A 526 -2.55 27.00 -9.21
CA LEU A 526 -1.92 25.81 -8.64
C LEU A 526 -2.98 24.81 -8.21
N LEU A 527 -2.93 23.59 -8.74
CA LEU A 527 -3.76 22.48 -8.28
C LEU A 527 -3.30 22.03 -6.89
N LYS A 528 -4.24 21.99 -5.94
CA LYS A 528 -4.06 21.41 -4.62
C LYS A 528 -4.85 20.12 -4.51
N THR A 529 -4.29 19.15 -3.80
CA THR A 529 -4.82 17.79 -3.66
C THR A 529 -4.74 17.39 -2.20
N LEU A 530 -5.84 16.90 -1.61
CA LEU A 530 -5.97 16.58 -0.19
C LEU A 530 -5.39 17.67 0.73
N ALA A 531 -5.84 18.90 0.52
CA ALA A 531 -5.36 20.05 1.25
C ALA A 531 -6.52 20.88 1.82
N VAL A 532 -6.21 21.70 2.81
CA VAL A 532 -7.12 22.71 3.36
C VAL A 532 -6.68 24.08 2.83
N PRO A 533 -7.57 24.87 2.22
CA PRO A 533 -7.28 26.25 1.86
C PRO A 533 -6.86 27.09 3.07
N THR A 534 -5.90 28.00 2.90
CA THR A 534 -5.50 28.92 3.97
C THR A 534 -6.16 30.28 3.80
N GLU A 535 -6.26 31.03 4.91
CA GLU A 535 -6.79 32.39 4.92
C GLU A 535 -6.12 33.29 3.86
N GLY A 536 -6.91 34.12 3.20
CA GLY A 536 -6.50 35.02 2.11
C GLY A 536 -6.33 34.36 0.75
N GLN A 537 -6.42 33.03 0.63
CA GLN A 537 -6.33 32.37 -0.67
C GLN A 537 -7.64 32.48 -1.46
N THR A 538 -7.53 32.82 -2.75
CA THR A 538 -8.63 32.64 -3.70
C THR A 538 -8.60 31.23 -4.26
N VAL A 539 -9.72 30.52 -4.13
CA VAL A 539 -9.87 29.11 -4.50
C VAL A 539 -11.08 28.88 -5.38
N SER A 540 -11.00 27.86 -6.23
CA SER A 540 -12.13 27.41 -7.07
C SER A 540 -12.10 25.90 -7.25
N ASN A 541 -13.26 25.33 -7.59
CA ASN A 541 -13.33 23.93 -8.00
C ASN A 541 -12.61 23.72 -9.34
N VAL A 542 -12.03 22.54 -9.52
CA VAL A 542 -11.59 22.09 -10.85
C VAL A 542 -12.84 21.88 -11.69
N ILE A 543 -12.88 22.45 -12.90
CA ILE A 543 -13.97 22.24 -13.85
C ILE A 543 -13.52 21.14 -14.84
N PRO A 544 -14.12 19.94 -14.80
CA PRO A 544 -13.78 18.89 -15.73
C PRO A 544 -14.28 19.20 -17.15
N GLY A 545 -13.50 18.84 -18.16
CA GLY A 545 -13.87 18.91 -19.57
C GLY A 545 -14.51 17.60 -20.03
N SER A 546 -15.70 17.68 -20.64
CA SER A 546 -16.47 16.51 -21.09
C SER A 546 -15.71 15.60 -22.06
N GLN A 547 -14.98 16.17 -23.02
CA GLN A 547 -14.15 15.39 -23.97
C GLN A 547 -13.05 14.58 -23.25
N LEU A 548 -12.41 15.14 -22.22
CA LEU A 548 -11.38 14.44 -21.44
C LEU A 548 -11.99 13.35 -20.56
N GLN A 549 -13.11 13.64 -19.91
CA GLN A 549 -13.84 12.64 -19.13
C GLN A 549 -14.28 11.45 -19.99
N GLN A 550 -14.74 11.70 -21.22
CA GLN A 550 -15.09 10.64 -22.16
C GLN A 550 -13.85 9.86 -22.61
N ALA A 551 -12.76 10.54 -22.97
CA ALA A 551 -11.55 9.90 -23.49
C ALA A 551 -10.84 9.00 -22.47
N PHE A 552 -10.90 9.36 -21.18
CA PHE A 552 -10.32 8.57 -20.08
C PHE A 552 -11.37 7.76 -19.30
N GLY A 553 -12.62 7.72 -19.76
CA GLY A 553 -13.75 7.04 -19.13
C GLY A 553 -13.71 5.51 -19.27
N PHE A 554 -12.54 4.90 -19.08
CA PHE A 554 -12.30 3.47 -19.25
C PHE A 554 -13.07 2.63 -18.23
N GLN A 555 -14.05 1.85 -18.70
CA GLN A 555 -14.86 0.95 -17.89
C GLN A 555 -14.41 -0.52 -18.05
N PRO A 556 -14.67 -1.41 -17.08
CA PRO A 556 -14.41 -2.84 -17.21
C PRO A 556 -15.01 -3.43 -18.50
N GLY A 557 -14.20 -4.20 -19.23
CA GLY A 557 -14.55 -4.76 -20.55
C GLY A 557 -14.22 -3.86 -21.74
N TYR A 558 -13.80 -2.60 -21.51
CA TYR A 558 -13.30 -1.74 -22.59
C TYR A 558 -12.05 -2.36 -23.23
N CYS A 559 -12.07 -2.48 -24.57
CA CYS A 559 -10.96 -3.01 -25.35
C CYS A 559 -10.44 -1.91 -26.31
N MET A 560 -9.12 -1.79 -26.42
CA MET A 560 -8.48 -0.86 -27.34
C MET A 560 -7.35 -1.57 -28.07
N ARG A 561 -7.29 -1.39 -29.40
CA ARG A 561 -6.18 -1.85 -30.22
C ARG A 561 -5.26 -0.68 -30.54
N VAL A 562 -3.96 -0.92 -30.50
CA VAL A 562 -2.96 0.12 -30.79
C VAL A 562 -1.91 -0.40 -31.76
N LYS A 563 -1.39 0.52 -32.57
CA LYS A 563 -0.36 0.24 -33.59
C LYS A 563 0.72 1.29 -33.56
N ALA A 564 1.97 0.89 -33.78
CA ALA A 564 3.09 1.81 -33.94
C ALA A 564 4.12 1.21 -34.91
N ASP A 565 4.84 2.07 -35.64
CA ASP A 565 5.87 1.62 -36.58
C ASP A 565 7.01 0.90 -35.85
N GLY A 566 7.35 -0.30 -36.33
CA GLY A 566 8.36 -1.16 -35.71
C GLY A 566 7.89 -1.90 -34.45
N TYR A 567 6.60 -1.83 -34.13
CA TYR A 567 5.95 -2.61 -33.08
C TYR A 567 4.85 -3.49 -33.67
N GLU A 568 4.59 -4.62 -33.03
CA GLU A 568 3.43 -5.43 -33.36
C GLU A 568 2.17 -4.78 -32.78
N GLU A 569 1.02 -5.08 -33.39
CA GLU A 569 -0.28 -4.65 -32.86
C GLU A 569 -0.52 -5.22 -31.46
N GLU A 570 -0.93 -4.37 -30.54
CA GLU A 570 -1.30 -4.76 -29.17
C GLU A 570 -2.80 -4.53 -28.94
N GLU A 571 -3.41 -5.44 -28.18
CA GLU A 571 -4.78 -5.33 -27.70
C GLU A 571 -4.76 -5.22 -26.17
N TRP A 572 -5.42 -4.18 -25.66
CA TRP A 572 -5.52 -3.89 -24.23
C TRP A 572 -6.98 -4.01 -23.79
N GLU A 573 -7.20 -4.67 -22.65
CA GLU A 573 -8.52 -4.87 -22.05
C GLU A 573 -8.55 -4.31 -20.63
N VAL A 574 -9.57 -3.55 -20.27
CA VAL A 574 -9.75 -3.04 -18.91
C VAL A 574 -10.42 -4.11 -18.05
N ARG A 575 -9.79 -4.47 -16.94
CA ARG A 575 -10.24 -5.48 -15.98
C ARG A 575 -10.21 -4.94 -14.55
N VAL A 576 -10.82 -5.69 -13.64
CA VAL A 576 -10.88 -5.38 -12.21
C VAL A 576 -10.16 -6.47 -11.41
N SER A 577 -9.34 -6.07 -10.43
CA SER A 577 -8.62 -6.99 -9.54
C SER A 577 -9.54 -7.50 -8.42
N ALA A 578 -9.08 -8.52 -7.67
CA ALA A 578 -9.78 -9.01 -6.48
C ALA A 578 -9.95 -7.94 -5.37
N TYR A 579 -9.18 -6.84 -5.46
CA TYR A 579 -9.24 -5.70 -4.54
C TYR A 579 -10.03 -4.51 -5.13
N ASN A 580 -10.81 -4.74 -6.19
CA ASN A 580 -11.59 -3.72 -6.90
C ASN A 580 -10.72 -2.61 -7.55
N GLU A 581 -9.49 -2.94 -7.93
CA GLU A 581 -8.60 -2.01 -8.65
C GLU A 581 -8.76 -2.19 -10.16
N MET A 582 -8.98 -1.10 -10.90
CA MET A 582 -9.02 -1.13 -12.36
C MET A 582 -7.61 -1.20 -12.95
N TYR A 583 -7.43 -1.99 -14.00
CA TYR A 583 -6.18 -2.07 -14.73
C TYR A 583 -6.38 -2.41 -16.20
N PHE A 584 -5.47 -1.94 -17.06
CA PHE A 584 -5.32 -2.46 -18.41
C PHE A 584 -4.53 -3.76 -18.39
N TYR A 585 -5.00 -4.77 -19.12
CA TYR A 585 -4.32 -6.02 -19.41
C TYR A 585 -3.89 -6.04 -20.87
N GLY A 586 -2.59 -6.08 -21.14
CA GLY A 586 -2.07 -6.26 -22.50
C GLY A 586 -1.92 -7.74 -22.83
N HIS A 587 -2.70 -8.22 -23.81
CA HIS A 587 -2.76 -9.65 -24.16
C HIS A 587 -1.43 -10.18 -24.73
N ARG A 588 -0.70 -9.35 -25.49
CA ARG A 588 0.56 -9.73 -26.17
C ARG A 588 1.68 -10.03 -25.18
N HIS A 589 1.93 -9.11 -24.25
CA HIS A 589 3.05 -9.17 -23.32
C HIS A 589 2.67 -9.62 -21.91
N ARG A 590 1.37 -9.82 -21.64
CA ARG A 590 0.82 -10.15 -20.32
C ARG A 590 1.24 -9.14 -19.27
N ASP A 591 1.20 -7.86 -19.65
CA ASP A 591 1.48 -6.70 -18.84
C ASP A 591 0.21 -6.07 -18.28
N TYR A 592 0.36 -5.31 -17.19
CA TYR A 592 -0.72 -4.79 -16.37
C TYR A 592 -0.44 -3.32 -16.03
N ALA A 593 -1.38 -2.42 -16.29
CA ALA A 593 -1.28 -1.01 -15.90
C ALA A 593 -2.48 -0.62 -15.05
N TYR A 594 -2.29 -0.51 -13.74
CA TYR A 594 -3.34 -0.18 -12.76
C TYR A 594 -3.58 1.33 -12.74
N PHE A 595 -4.85 1.75 -12.64
CA PHE A 595 -5.22 3.15 -12.64
C PHE A 595 -6.44 3.44 -11.76
N ILE A 596 -6.60 4.71 -11.42
CA ILE A 596 -7.78 5.30 -10.81
C ILE A 596 -8.30 6.44 -11.68
N ASN A 597 -9.62 6.60 -11.71
CA ASN A 597 -10.29 7.73 -12.34
C ASN A 597 -11.48 8.15 -11.47
N ASP A 598 -11.46 9.38 -10.98
CA ASP A 598 -12.53 9.96 -10.14
C ASP A 598 -13.36 11.02 -10.88
N GLY A 599 -13.19 11.12 -12.20
CA GLY A 599 -13.85 12.12 -13.05
C GLY A 599 -13.21 13.50 -13.03
N THR A 600 -12.28 13.78 -12.10
CA THR A 600 -11.48 15.01 -12.07
C THR A 600 -10.04 14.73 -12.50
N VAL A 601 -9.48 13.62 -12.03
CA VAL A 601 -8.10 13.19 -12.32
C VAL A 601 -8.11 11.72 -12.74
N PHE A 602 -7.47 11.44 -13.87
CA PHE A 602 -7.06 10.10 -14.25
C PHE A 602 -5.60 9.88 -13.84
N CYS A 603 -5.27 8.75 -13.24
CA CYS A 603 -3.92 8.49 -12.74
C CYS A 603 -3.56 7.01 -12.71
N PHE A 604 -2.40 6.66 -13.26
CA PHE A 604 -1.86 5.30 -13.13
C PHE A 604 -1.21 5.09 -11.75
N THR A 605 -1.59 4.02 -11.06
CA THR A 605 -1.08 3.66 -9.72
C THR A 605 0.07 2.66 -9.77
N ALA A 606 0.15 1.81 -10.80
CA ALA A 606 1.23 0.86 -10.97
C ALA A 606 1.34 0.31 -12.40
N TYR A 607 2.51 -0.22 -12.74
CA TYR A 607 2.76 -0.93 -13.99
C TYR A 607 3.60 -2.18 -13.77
N PHE A 608 3.17 -3.31 -14.35
CA PHE A 608 3.90 -4.57 -14.31
C PHE A 608 3.98 -5.20 -15.68
N GLY A 609 5.19 -5.51 -16.14
CA GLY A 609 5.38 -6.26 -17.37
C GLY A 609 6.54 -5.74 -18.20
N ASN A 610 6.41 -5.83 -19.51
CA ASN A 610 7.46 -5.49 -20.44
C ASN A 610 7.64 -3.96 -20.53
N GLN A 611 8.84 -3.43 -20.28
CA GLN A 611 9.14 -1.99 -20.41
C GLN A 611 9.32 -1.54 -21.88
N LYS A 612 9.05 -2.42 -22.84
CA LYS A 612 9.08 -2.14 -24.28
C LYS A 612 7.71 -2.23 -24.93
N SER A 613 6.65 -2.53 -24.19
CA SER A 613 5.30 -2.59 -24.76
C SER A 613 4.75 -1.19 -25.04
N LEU A 614 3.77 -1.12 -25.94
CA LEU A 614 3.04 0.12 -26.21
C LEU A 614 2.23 0.54 -24.97
N LEU A 615 1.75 -0.41 -24.16
CA LEU A 615 1.06 -0.12 -22.91
C LEU A 615 1.97 0.59 -21.90
N HIS A 616 3.25 0.21 -21.81
CA HIS A 616 4.22 0.91 -20.96
C HIS A 616 4.44 2.35 -21.42
N LEU A 617 4.51 2.58 -22.74
CA LEU A 617 4.63 3.93 -23.30
C LEU A 617 3.40 4.79 -22.97
N PHE A 618 2.20 4.22 -23.05
CA PHE A 618 0.98 4.92 -22.65
C PHE A 618 0.97 5.24 -21.15
N TYR A 619 1.36 4.28 -20.30
CA TYR A 619 1.53 4.48 -18.86
C TYR A 619 2.49 5.65 -18.55
N LEU A 620 3.56 5.80 -19.32
CA LEU A 620 4.50 6.91 -19.16
C LEU A 620 3.93 8.24 -19.67
N ALA A 621 3.23 8.22 -20.81
CA ALA A 621 2.72 9.41 -21.49
C ALA A 621 1.54 10.05 -20.74
N ALA A 622 0.64 9.23 -20.19
CA ALA A 622 -0.57 9.67 -19.51
C ALA A 622 -0.55 9.30 -18.02
N TYR A 623 0.62 9.36 -17.37
CA TYR A 623 0.81 8.90 -15.98
C TYR A 623 -0.17 9.53 -14.98
N LYS A 624 -0.42 10.83 -15.13
CA LYS A 624 -1.47 11.56 -14.41
C LYS A 624 -2.02 12.67 -15.31
N VAL A 625 -3.33 12.72 -15.44
CA VAL A 625 -4.03 13.65 -16.31
C VAL A 625 -5.12 14.34 -15.50
N LEU A 626 -5.05 15.67 -15.40
CA LEU A 626 -6.16 16.47 -14.91
C LEU A 626 -7.17 16.54 -16.06
N LEU A 627 -8.39 16.08 -15.82
CA LEU A 627 -9.46 16.04 -16.81
C LEU A 627 -10.11 17.41 -16.98
N SER A 628 -9.33 18.50 -16.93
CA SER A 628 -9.75 19.89 -17.09
C SER A 628 -9.05 20.50 -18.29
N THR A 629 -9.75 21.41 -18.99
CA THR A 629 -9.22 22.12 -20.16
C THR A 629 -8.49 23.42 -19.81
N ASP A 630 -8.35 23.75 -18.52
CA ASP A 630 -7.58 24.91 -18.07
C ASP A 630 -6.08 24.73 -18.35
N LYS A 631 -5.61 25.36 -19.43
CA LYS A 631 -4.21 25.30 -19.90
C LYS A 631 -3.18 25.85 -18.92
N HIS A 632 -3.61 26.64 -17.93
CA HIS A 632 -2.72 27.26 -16.98
C HIS A 632 -2.41 26.35 -15.79
N ILE A 633 -3.15 25.26 -15.59
CA ILE A 633 -2.95 24.32 -14.49
C ILE A 633 -1.99 23.21 -14.91
N ALA A 634 -0.83 23.17 -14.26
CA ALA A 634 0.12 22.08 -14.42
C ALA A 634 -0.17 20.96 -13.42
N VAL A 635 -0.10 19.72 -13.88
CA VAL A 635 -0.15 18.53 -13.02
C VAL A 635 1.25 18.04 -12.78
N THR A 636 1.61 17.81 -11.52
CA THR A 636 2.89 17.20 -11.16
C THR A 636 2.69 15.92 -10.36
N ASP A 637 3.60 14.97 -10.55
CA ASP A 637 3.67 13.74 -9.76
C ASP A 637 5.08 13.13 -9.82
N TYR A 638 5.29 12.02 -9.13
CA TYR A 638 6.49 11.21 -9.24
C TYR A 638 6.15 9.84 -9.80
N PHE A 639 6.92 9.43 -10.81
CA PHE A 639 6.78 8.09 -11.37
C PHE A 639 7.12 7.02 -10.35
N SER A 640 6.39 5.90 -10.43
CA SER A 640 6.78 4.73 -9.68
C SER A 640 8.15 4.22 -10.11
N ARG A 641 8.91 3.67 -9.17
CA ARG A 641 10.26 3.15 -9.44
C ARG A 641 10.28 2.11 -10.57
N GLN A 642 9.21 1.35 -10.72
CA GLN A 642 9.08 0.30 -11.74
C GLN A 642 8.98 0.84 -13.17
N ALA A 643 8.66 2.13 -13.31
CA ALA A 643 8.47 2.78 -14.59
C ALA A 643 9.75 2.84 -15.46
N PHE A 644 10.94 2.69 -14.86
CA PHE A 644 12.21 2.92 -15.58
C PHE A 644 13.22 1.78 -15.43
N ARG A 645 14.19 1.77 -16.36
CA ARG A 645 15.14 0.68 -16.58
C ARG A 645 16.03 0.45 -15.35
N ARG A 646 16.40 -0.81 -15.12
CA ARG A 646 17.30 -1.19 -14.02
C ARG A 646 18.70 -0.57 -14.22
N HIS A 647 19.16 0.18 -13.22
CA HIS A 647 20.50 0.76 -13.14
C HIS A 647 21.19 0.25 -11.85
N PRO A 648 22.51 0.04 -11.79
CA PRO A 648 23.20 -0.44 -10.58
C PRO A 648 22.94 0.45 -9.35
N LEU A 649 22.89 1.77 -9.53
CA LEU A 649 22.54 2.72 -8.47
C LEU A 649 21.15 2.47 -7.85
N ASN A 650 20.26 1.72 -8.54
CA ASN A 650 18.94 1.39 -8.00
C ASN A 650 19.03 0.49 -6.78
N TRP A 651 20.10 -0.30 -6.64
CA TRP A 651 20.33 -1.15 -5.47
C TRP A 651 20.67 -0.29 -4.26
N LEU A 652 21.54 0.70 -4.44
CA LEU A 652 21.88 1.66 -3.40
C LEU A 652 20.66 2.50 -2.99
N GLN A 653 19.84 2.92 -3.97
CA GLN A 653 18.60 3.62 -3.69
C GLN A 653 17.62 2.77 -2.88
N ASP A 654 17.52 1.46 -3.12
CA ASP A 654 16.65 0.62 -2.29
C ASP A 654 17.09 0.56 -0.85
N LEU A 655 18.38 0.31 -0.64
CA LEU A 655 18.94 0.23 0.70
C LEU A 655 18.72 1.53 1.47
N LEU A 656 18.88 2.67 0.80
CA LEU A 656 18.73 4.00 1.41
C LEU A 656 17.29 4.53 1.41
N SER A 657 16.37 3.94 0.64
CA SER A 657 15.01 4.45 0.46
C SER A 657 14.21 4.68 1.75
N PRO A 658 14.36 3.89 2.84
CA PRO A 658 13.68 4.18 4.11
C PRO A 658 14.13 5.50 4.78
N PHE A 659 15.29 6.03 4.37
CA PHE A 659 15.94 7.21 4.93
C PHE A 659 15.95 8.39 3.95
N PHE A 660 16.32 8.13 2.69
CA PHE A 660 16.57 9.17 1.70
C PHE A 660 16.38 8.68 0.25
N PHE A 661 15.83 9.56 -0.59
CA PHE A 661 15.66 9.35 -2.02
C PHE A 661 16.57 10.30 -2.81
N PHE A 662 17.65 9.77 -3.35
CA PHE A 662 18.60 10.53 -4.17
C PHE A 662 18.30 10.41 -5.68
N MET A 663 17.48 9.43 -6.08
CA MET A 663 16.93 9.30 -7.43
C MET A 663 15.42 9.45 -7.39
N ARG A 664 14.90 10.43 -8.12
CA ARG A 664 13.47 10.66 -8.33
C ARG A 664 13.18 11.04 -9.76
N MET A 665 11.99 10.73 -10.23
CA MET A 665 11.56 11.03 -11.59
C MET A 665 10.26 11.79 -11.51
N ARG A 666 10.33 13.10 -11.79
CA ARG A 666 9.17 13.98 -11.75
C ARG A 666 8.42 13.87 -13.08
N TYR A 667 7.13 13.63 -13.00
CA TYR A 667 6.18 13.77 -14.09
C TYR A 667 5.60 15.18 -14.05
N GLU A 668 5.49 15.81 -15.22
CA GLU A 668 4.74 17.03 -15.40
C GLU A 668 3.83 16.90 -16.61
N GLY A 669 2.56 17.24 -16.47
CA GLY A 669 1.55 17.18 -17.53
C GLY A 669 0.81 18.50 -17.67
N HIS A 670 0.49 18.84 -18.92
CA HIS A 670 -0.27 20.01 -19.32
C HIS A 670 -1.36 19.61 -20.31
N VAL A 671 -2.50 20.28 -20.22
CA VAL A 671 -3.60 20.13 -21.18
C VAL A 671 -3.65 21.39 -22.03
N TYR A 672 -3.62 21.23 -23.34
CA TYR A 672 -3.86 22.30 -24.29
C TYR A 672 -5.10 21.96 -25.10
N GLN A 673 -6.01 22.91 -25.24
CA GLN A 673 -7.16 22.78 -26.13
C GLN A 673 -6.92 23.70 -27.33
N ASP A 674 -7.08 23.16 -28.52
CA ASP A 674 -7.14 23.96 -29.74
C ASP A 674 -8.51 24.65 -29.76
N ASP A 675 -8.52 25.98 -29.74
CA ASP A 675 -9.73 26.77 -29.53
C ASP A 675 -10.35 27.07 -30.90
N ASP A 676 -11.19 26.16 -31.39
CA ASP A 676 -11.96 26.32 -32.63
C ASP A 676 -13.22 27.18 -32.44
N GLY A 677 -13.41 27.77 -31.25
CA GLY A 677 -14.54 28.64 -30.90
C GLY A 677 -15.88 27.91 -30.74
N MET A 678 -15.95 26.62 -31.07
CA MET A 678 -17.17 25.79 -30.99
C MET A 678 -17.08 24.64 -29.97
N GLY A 679 -15.96 24.50 -29.25
CA GLY A 679 -15.77 23.49 -28.20
C GLY A 679 -15.57 22.07 -28.73
N THR A 680 -15.43 21.92 -30.05
CA THR A 680 -15.17 20.66 -30.77
C THR A 680 -13.68 20.43 -31.07
N GLY A 681 -12.84 21.40 -30.69
CA GLY A 681 -11.41 21.40 -30.99
C GLY A 681 -10.67 20.19 -30.43
N SER A 682 -9.57 19.86 -31.09
CA SER A 682 -8.70 18.78 -30.63
C SER A 682 -8.02 19.17 -29.32
N ILE A 683 -7.90 18.21 -28.39
CA ILE A 683 -7.18 18.38 -27.13
C ILE A 683 -5.82 17.71 -27.28
N LEU A 684 -4.77 18.45 -26.92
CA LEU A 684 -3.40 17.98 -26.87
C LEU A 684 -2.94 17.93 -25.42
N LEU A 685 -2.67 16.73 -24.92
CA LEU A 685 -1.99 16.53 -23.65
C LEU A 685 -0.48 16.51 -23.92
N SER A 686 0.28 17.38 -23.26
CA SER A 686 1.74 17.32 -23.28
C SER A 686 2.23 16.85 -21.92
N SER A 687 3.17 15.92 -21.89
CA SER A 687 3.80 15.49 -20.66
C SER A 687 5.31 15.31 -20.81
N ARG A 688 6.03 15.43 -19.69
CA ARG A 688 7.48 15.25 -19.63
C ARG A 688 7.92 14.52 -18.38
N ALA A 689 9.00 13.75 -18.51
CA ALA A 689 9.68 13.10 -17.41
C ALA A 689 11.04 13.77 -17.15
N ILE A 690 11.28 14.17 -15.91
CA ILE A 690 12.50 14.83 -15.45
C ILE A 690 13.17 13.93 -14.41
N ALA A 691 14.31 13.35 -14.77
CA ALA A 691 15.14 12.56 -13.87
C ALA A 691 15.98 13.46 -12.98
N LYS A 692 15.86 13.30 -11.67
CA LYS A 692 16.71 13.96 -10.67
C LYS A 692 17.58 12.93 -9.98
N THR A 693 18.88 13.02 -10.18
CA THR A 693 19.88 12.13 -9.57
C THR A 693 20.93 12.97 -8.87
N LEU A 694 21.08 12.82 -7.54
CA LEU A 694 22.05 13.58 -6.73
C LEU A 694 21.96 15.10 -6.98
N GLY A 695 20.74 15.62 -7.09
CA GLY A 695 20.48 17.05 -7.33
C GLY A 695 20.55 17.51 -8.79
N LYS A 696 21.15 16.73 -9.70
CA LYS A 696 21.20 17.04 -11.13
C LYS A 696 19.90 16.62 -11.82
N GLU A 697 19.30 17.53 -12.60
CA GLU A 697 18.08 17.28 -13.36
C GLU A 697 18.39 17.06 -14.84
N ARG A 698 17.76 16.04 -15.44
CA ARG A 698 17.84 15.74 -16.87
C ARG A 698 16.46 15.34 -17.38
N GLN A 699 15.97 16.03 -18.40
CA GLN A 699 14.76 15.60 -19.10
C GLN A 699 15.06 14.29 -19.85
N THR A 700 14.25 13.26 -19.61
CA THR A 700 14.44 11.92 -20.19
C THR A 700 13.39 11.56 -21.23
N MET A 701 12.20 12.14 -21.12
CA MET A 701 11.08 11.85 -22.01
C MET A 701 10.19 13.07 -22.19
N LEU A 702 9.65 13.21 -23.40
CA LEU A 702 8.54 14.09 -23.75
C LEU A 702 7.45 13.21 -24.39
N ALA A 703 6.19 13.51 -24.14
CA ALA A 703 5.08 12.87 -24.81
C ALA A 703 3.96 13.84 -25.15
N GLU A 704 3.24 13.51 -26.21
CA GLU A 704 2.05 14.23 -26.66
C GLU A 704 0.93 13.24 -26.92
N THR A 705 -0.24 13.44 -26.34
CA THR A 705 -1.42 12.61 -26.58
C THR A 705 -2.52 13.46 -27.20
N ARG A 706 -3.03 13.05 -28.36
CA ARG A 706 -4.07 13.75 -29.10
C ARG A 706 -5.42 13.10 -28.84
N ILE A 707 -6.39 13.94 -28.48
CA ILE A 707 -7.77 13.57 -28.22
C ILE A 707 -8.66 14.39 -29.14
N SER A 708 -9.64 13.74 -29.76
CA SER A 708 -10.64 14.40 -30.58
C SER A 708 -11.96 13.65 -30.47
N GLN A 709 -13.07 14.39 -30.40
CA GLN A 709 -14.42 13.83 -30.24
C GLN A 709 -14.53 12.89 -29.04
N GLY A 710 -13.87 13.23 -27.93
CA GLY A 710 -13.87 12.41 -26.72
C GLY A 710 -13.19 11.04 -26.84
N LYS A 711 -12.36 10.83 -27.88
CA LYS A 711 -11.60 9.59 -28.09
C LYS A 711 -10.10 9.87 -28.16
N LEU A 712 -9.31 8.96 -27.59
CA LEU A 712 -7.85 8.92 -27.77
C LEU A 712 -7.54 8.53 -29.22
N GLN A 713 -6.85 9.42 -29.95
CA GLN A 713 -6.54 9.20 -31.37
C GLN A 713 -5.14 8.62 -31.55
N ALA A 714 -4.15 9.24 -30.91
CA ALA A 714 -2.76 8.83 -31.00
C ALA A 714 -1.97 9.43 -29.83
N PHE A 715 -0.83 8.82 -29.51
CA PHE A 715 0.17 9.42 -28.64
C PHE A 715 1.58 9.24 -29.21
N ARG A 716 2.40 10.26 -29.02
CA ARG A 716 3.79 10.33 -29.47
C ARG A 716 4.68 10.38 -28.26
N VAL A 717 5.74 9.57 -28.25
CA VAL A 717 6.74 9.57 -27.19
C VAL A 717 8.10 9.82 -27.80
N TRP A 718 8.81 10.81 -27.28
CA TRP A 718 10.21 11.07 -27.57
C TRP A 718 11.05 10.58 -26.40
N TRP A 719 11.92 9.61 -26.67
CA TRP A 719 12.80 9.02 -25.68
C TRP A 719 14.22 8.92 -26.23
N ASN A 720 15.19 9.58 -25.58
CA ASN A 720 16.60 9.58 -26.02
C ASN A 720 16.76 9.80 -27.55
N ASN A 721 16.07 10.81 -28.10
CA ASN A 721 16.04 11.16 -29.54
C ASN A 721 15.35 10.17 -30.49
N LYS A 722 14.69 9.12 -29.99
CA LYS A 722 13.79 8.29 -30.80
C LYS A 722 12.34 8.77 -30.63
N LYS A 723 11.65 8.96 -31.75
CA LYS A 723 10.21 9.25 -31.80
C LYS A 723 9.47 7.94 -32.05
N ILE A 724 8.47 7.63 -31.22
CA ILE A 724 7.53 6.54 -31.43
C ILE A 724 6.14 7.15 -31.48
N GLU A 725 5.39 6.88 -32.54
CA GLU A 725 4.02 7.33 -32.71
C GLU A 725 3.08 6.13 -32.67
N VAL A 726 2.17 6.14 -31.70
CA VAL A 726 1.21 5.07 -31.46
C VAL A 726 -0.16 5.58 -31.84
N VAL A 727 -0.83 4.89 -32.76
CA VAL A 727 -2.18 5.19 -33.22
C VAL A 727 -3.16 4.26 -32.50
N CYS A 728 -4.21 4.84 -31.92
CA CYS A 728 -5.29 4.10 -31.29
C CYS A 728 -6.34 3.75 -32.34
N VAL A 729 -6.56 2.45 -32.55
CA VAL A 729 -7.58 1.90 -33.44
C VAL A 729 -8.82 1.64 -32.58
N ASN A 730 -9.60 2.70 -32.37
CA ASN A 730 -10.85 2.68 -31.60
C ASN A 730 -12.04 2.14 -32.41
#